data_AF-A0A3D1I0F2-F1
#
_entry.id   AF-A0A3D1I0F2-F1
#
_cell.length_a   1.000
_cell.length_b   1.000
_cell.length_c   1.000
_cell.angle_alpha   90.00
_cell.angle_beta   90.00
_cell.angle_gamma   90.00
#
_symmetry.space_group_name_H-M   'P 1'
#
loop_
_entity.id
_entity.type
_entity.pdbx_description
1 polymer ?
#
loop_
_entity_poly.entity_id
_entity_poly.type
_entity_poly.pdbx_seq_one_letter_code
_entity_poly.pdbx_strand_id
1 'polypeptide(L)'
;MKHDYHGKPASLSARLMRVAMRYKKEEKQEKAAELEALPKKELGENENKRLPEFIAPGDVTCFCVDGKNVFWIGTNEGLWRVDESEKDELDRMQCFRANACMFDNNVRAVEPDGSNGVWVLTETGVSHIEMRMLSVEHKANLHSAMDERIVQRRGMLSSATWEAEKNKWVPHESDNDGLWTALVAMGDICRYGVMKNDPKYTPEQVEHARKVATRWTEAILLLEYIPSWKGKVAAFVRYNEPGTNRASKGYLKRGREGKLNIPDVGPTGFIHAELVPADEDDWAERDAVPEIVFRNVEGYIARSYHVTDPVNDPIPFHDGVFFKKVYDPDGKLVSVRVPTSSDKGDDLPGLLTVDSSLEIPERLRRLYADEVDPATGKHWGDDDIVYKCDTSNDELTGHYAIWQLAYDILGEDDPELREIIATIAERHARDFADNDYAHTDAGGQPTSWARMTREYYLNRDCEGYEDGPLGTMILLQLFKVAHHVTGNERWDKEYRKLALEEPYRYADLACEHYERYENKIKEFLHNEDLDSETLFPMVVKTMNYSDTRMAAIVYYTMSQLEDDPILLEKFRRGADCWWRLEKYGRDIEWSLVYQLMYPDEEKYDAFGRPCKDVLAWQALRYPVSSREIFIDNTTRPDAREEDGMLWYKNTEKPIPYAVAMDERGGTGTDFFHARQGRWDNSIGVNGSYNLIMPYWIGRYNGLLKEESAGGDITADELEEILRTQ
;
A
#
# COMPACT_ATOMS: atom_id res chain seq x y z
N MET A 1 25.57 -3.42 5.98
CA MET A 1 25.36 -4.47 7.01
C MET A 1 23.87 -4.50 7.26
N LYS A 2 23.24 -5.67 7.45
CA LYS A 2 21.79 -5.71 7.71
C LYS A 2 21.52 -5.22 9.14
N HIS A 3 20.55 -4.31 9.32
CA HIS A 3 20.16 -3.76 10.62
C HIS A 3 18.98 -4.56 11.18
N ASP A 4 19.30 -5.64 11.88
CA ASP A 4 18.34 -6.50 12.56
C ASP A 4 17.86 -5.87 13.89
N TYR A 5 16.70 -6.30 14.37
CA TYR A 5 16.28 -6.00 15.73
C TYR A 5 17.14 -6.79 16.73
N HIS A 6 17.63 -6.11 17.77
CA HIS A 6 18.54 -6.70 18.74
C HIS A 6 17.86 -7.10 20.06
N GLY A 7 16.58 -6.72 20.24
CA GLY A 7 15.80 -7.11 21.41
C GLY A 7 15.19 -8.51 21.33
N LYS A 8 14.27 -8.82 22.25
CA LYS A 8 13.58 -10.12 22.26
C LYS A 8 12.41 -10.11 21.26
N PRO A 9 12.35 -11.05 20.29
CA PRO A 9 11.25 -11.12 19.34
C PRO A 9 9.90 -11.35 20.02
N ALA A 10 8.82 -10.91 19.37
CA ALA A 10 7.47 -11.32 19.73
C ALA A 10 7.24 -12.78 19.27
N SER A 11 6.80 -13.63 20.19
CA SER A 11 6.47 -15.02 19.90
C SER A 11 5.06 -15.13 19.34
N LEU A 12 4.94 -15.71 18.15
CA LEU A 12 3.68 -16.06 17.51
C LEU A 12 3.37 -17.54 17.77
N SER A 13 2.10 -17.81 18.06
CA SER A 13 1.58 -19.16 18.21
C SER A 13 0.22 -19.24 17.56
N ALA A 14 -0.19 -20.43 17.15
CA ALA A 14 -1.48 -20.65 16.52
C ALA A 14 -2.60 -20.19 17.46
N ARG A 15 -3.58 -19.48 16.89
CA ARG A 15 -4.77 -18.99 17.60
C ARG A 15 -6.04 -19.30 16.83
N LEU A 16 -7.17 -19.23 17.54
CA LEU A 16 -8.48 -19.32 16.95
C LEU A 16 -8.76 -18.06 16.11
N MET A 17 -8.92 -18.25 14.80
CA MET A 17 -9.25 -17.20 13.84
C MET A 17 -10.60 -17.49 13.21
N ARG A 18 -11.38 -16.43 12.96
CA ARG A 18 -12.72 -16.55 12.43
C ARG A 18 -12.73 -16.92 10.95
N VAL A 19 -13.60 -17.85 10.58
CA VAL A 19 -13.93 -18.20 9.20
C VAL A 19 -15.46 -18.26 9.11
N ALA A 20 -16.03 -17.36 8.31
CA ALA A 20 -17.49 -17.25 8.19
C ALA A 20 -17.97 -17.80 6.85
N MET A 21 -19.06 -18.55 6.85
CA MET A 21 -19.83 -18.89 5.66
C MET A 21 -21.24 -18.35 5.83
N ARG A 22 -21.75 -17.65 4.82
CA ARG A 22 -23.05 -16.96 4.89
C ARG A 22 -24.00 -17.58 3.88
N TYR A 23 -25.24 -17.79 4.31
CA TYR A 23 -26.30 -18.37 3.49
C TYR A 23 -27.55 -17.53 3.57
N LYS A 24 -28.25 -17.35 2.45
CA LYS A 24 -29.60 -16.81 2.48
C LYS A 24 -30.51 -17.77 3.23
N LYS A 25 -31.58 -17.26 3.86
CA LYS A 25 -32.51 -18.12 4.60
C LYS A 25 -33.10 -19.21 3.72
N GLU A 26 -33.38 -18.89 2.46
CA GLU A 26 -33.93 -19.85 1.49
C GLU A 26 -32.96 -21.01 1.16
N GLU A 27 -31.65 -20.81 1.30
CA GLU A 27 -30.60 -21.80 1.02
C GLU A 27 -30.39 -22.76 2.21
N LYS A 28 -30.75 -22.34 3.42
CA LYS A 28 -30.59 -23.09 4.68
C LYS A 28 -31.89 -23.11 5.50
N GLN A 29 -33.02 -23.39 4.88
CA GLN A 29 -34.35 -23.32 5.51
C GLN A 29 -34.49 -24.16 6.77
N GLU A 30 -33.97 -25.40 6.76
CA GLU A 30 -34.03 -26.29 7.92
C GLU A 30 -33.25 -25.71 9.11
N LYS A 31 -32.04 -25.19 8.87
CA LYS A 31 -31.21 -24.59 9.92
C LYS A 31 -31.79 -23.26 10.40
N ALA A 32 -32.37 -22.46 9.49
CA ALA A 32 -33.07 -21.24 9.87
C ALA A 32 -34.25 -21.55 10.81
N ALA A 33 -35.08 -22.55 10.46
CA ALA A 33 -36.21 -22.97 11.29
C ALA A 33 -35.78 -23.54 12.65
N GLU A 34 -34.68 -24.29 12.70
CA GLU A 34 -34.08 -24.77 13.96
C GLU A 34 -33.67 -23.60 14.86
N LEU A 35 -32.95 -22.61 14.31
CA LEU A 35 -32.51 -21.43 15.04
C LEU A 35 -33.68 -20.54 15.49
N GLU A 36 -34.73 -20.39 14.66
CA GLU A 36 -35.95 -19.67 15.01
C GLU A 36 -36.75 -20.35 16.14
N ALA A 37 -36.67 -21.68 16.22
CA ALA A 37 -37.34 -22.47 17.25
C ALA A 37 -36.60 -22.47 18.60
N LEU A 38 -35.39 -21.89 18.68
CA LEU A 38 -34.65 -21.82 19.94
C LEU A 38 -35.44 -21.05 21.01
N PRO A 39 -35.49 -21.56 22.25
CA PRO A 39 -36.24 -20.90 23.31
C PRO A 39 -35.57 -19.57 23.67
N LYS A 40 -36.37 -18.50 23.72
CA LYS A 40 -35.89 -17.20 24.22
C LYS A 40 -35.54 -17.32 25.70
N LYS A 41 -34.29 -17.01 26.03
CA LYS A 41 -33.77 -17.00 27.40
C LYS A 41 -33.55 -15.55 27.83
N GLU A 42 -33.94 -15.23 29.06
CA GLU A 42 -33.53 -13.99 29.70
C GLU A 42 -32.10 -14.14 30.24
N LEU A 43 -31.37 -13.03 30.32
CA LEU A 43 -30.03 -13.00 30.91
C LEU A 43 -30.13 -13.30 32.41
N GLY A 44 -29.40 -14.32 32.88
CA GLY A 44 -29.25 -14.60 34.30
C GLY A 44 -28.30 -13.62 34.99
N GLU A 45 -28.18 -13.73 36.32
CA GLU A 45 -27.28 -12.86 37.10
C GLU A 45 -25.81 -13.00 36.67
N ASN A 46 -25.39 -14.20 36.27
CA ASN A 46 -24.02 -14.47 35.85
C ASN A 46 -23.73 -13.86 34.49
N GLU A 47 -24.64 -14.03 33.53
CA GLU A 47 -24.51 -13.46 32.19
C GLU A 47 -24.52 -11.92 32.25
N ASN A 48 -25.39 -11.32 33.07
CA ASN A 48 -25.42 -9.87 33.27
C ASN A 48 -24.09 -9.31 33.79
N LYS A 49 -23.38 -10.04 34.66
CA LYS A 49 -22.06 -9.61 35.18
C LYS A 49 -20.95 -9.69 34.15
N ARG A 50 -21.13 -10.50 33.10
CA ARG A 50 -20.15 -10.73 32.04
C ARG A 50 -20.39 -9.85 30.81
N LEU A 51 -21.46 -9.05 30.81
CA LEU A 51 -21.70 -8.11 29.72
C LEU A 51 -20.60 -7.05 29.67
N PRO A 52 -20.12 -6.68 28.47
CA PRO A 52 -19.27 -5.50 28.31
C PRO A 52 -20.00 -4.26 28.81
N GLU A 53 -19.27 -3.30 29.38
CA GLU A 53 -19.86 -2.07 29.95
C GLU A 53 -20.64 -1.24 28.92
N PHE A 54 -20.33 -1.40 27.64
CA PHE A 54 -20.98 -0.71 26.53
C PHE A 54 -22.22 -1.43 25.96
N ILE A 55 -22.57 -2.62 26.46
CA ILE A 55 -23.77 -3.36 26.08
C ILE A 55 -24.73 -3.39 27.27
N ALA A 56 -25.88 -2.72 27.15
CA ALA A 56 -26.91 -2.81 28.18
C ALA A 56 -27.67 -4.14 28.05
N PRO A 57 -28.23 -4.71 29.15
CA PRO A 57 -29.04 -5.92 29.08
C PRO A 57 -30.20 -5.85 28.10
N GLY A 58 -30.76 -4.66 27.87
CA GLY A 58 -31.84 -4.43 26.91
C GLY A 58 -31.42 -4.46 25.43
N ASP A 59 -30.12 -4.36 25.14
CA ASP A 59 -29.57 -4.41 23.78
C ASP A 59 -29.37 -5.85 23.29
N VAL A 60 -29.39 -6.82 24.22
CA VAL A 60 -29.17 -8.25 23.93
C VAL A 60 -30.44 -8.87 23.36
N THR A 61 -30.35 -9.37 22.12
CA THR A 61 -31.47 -10.02 21.42
C THR A 61 -31.50 -11.53 21.66
N CYS A 62 -30.33 -12.15 21.78
CA CYS A 62 -30.12 -13.56 22.06
C CYS A 62 -28.70 -13.79 22.58
N PHE A 63 -28.44 -14.94 23.19
CA PHE A 63 -27.09 -15.30 23.61
C PHE A 63 -26.92 -16.81 23.76
N CYS A 64 -25.67 -17.27 23.75
CA CYS A 64 -25.31 -18.61 24.19
C CYS A 64 -23.94 -18.60 24.90
N VAL A 65 -23.72 -19.60 25.76
CA VAL A 65 -22.41 -19.89 26.35
C VAL A 65 -22.00 -21.27 25.87
N ASP A 66 -20.83 -21.38 25.25
CA ASP A 66 -20.36 -22.65 24.69
C ASP A 66 -19.78 -23.59 25.78
N GLY A 67 -19.37 -24.79 25.38
CA GLY A 67 -18.79 -25.78 26.28
C GLY A 67 -17.45 -25.38 26.91
N LYS A 68 -16.84 -24.29 26.46
CA LYS A 68 -15.58 -23.72 26.95
C LYS A 68 -15.78 -22.44 27.77
N ASN A 69 -17.03 -22.12 28.09
CA ASN A 69 -17.42 -20.91 28.82
C ASN A 69 -17.20 -19.61 28.02
N VAL A 70 -17.10 -19.66 26.69
CA VAL A 70 -17.10 -18.48 25.82
C VAL A 70 -18.53 -17.98 25.68
N PHE A 71 -18.73 -16.69 25.86
CA PHE A 71 -20.05 -16.06 25.84
C PHE A 71 -20.27 -15.32 24.52
N TRP A 72 -21.28 -15.75 23.76
CA TRP A 72 -21.68 -15.17 22.50
C TRP A 72 -22.96 -14.36 22.69
N ILE A 73 -22.94 -13.08 22.30
CA ILE A 73 -23.99 -12.11 22.57
C ILE A 73 -24.48 -11.54 21.24
N GLY A 74 -25.72 -11.84 20.87
CA GLY A 74 -26.40 -11.23 19.73
C GLY A 74 -27.04 -9.90 20.11
N THR A 75 -26.94 -8.92 19.22
CA THR A 75 -27.57 -7.59 19.34
C THR A 75 -28.23 -7.20 18.03
N ASN A 76 -28.89 -6.04 17.98
CA ASN A 76 -29.30 -5.45 16.70
C ASN A 76 -28.11 -4.83 15.91
N GLU A 77 -26.94 -4.75 16.54
CA GLU A 77 -25.72 -4.13 16.01
C GLU A 77 -24.57 -5.15 15.89
N GLY A 78 -24.91 -6.38 15.52
CA GLY A 78 -23.97 -7.46 15.27
C GLY A 78 -23.83 -8.44 16.43
N LEU A 79 -22.81 -9.28 16.35
CA LEU A 79 -22.52 -10.36 17.29
C LEU A 79 -21.22 -10.06 18.04
N TRP A 80 -21.19 -10.38 19.33
CA TRP A 80 -20.01 -10.23 20.19
C TRP A 80 -19.58 -11.58 20.76
N ARG A 81 -18.27 -11.80 20.83
CA ARG A 81 -17.64 -12.94 21.51
C ARG A 81 -16.86 -12.44 22.71
N VAL A 82 -17.17 -12.96 23.89
CA VAL A 82 -16.47 -12.70 25.15
C VAL A 82 -15.76 -13.96 25.64
N ASP A 83 -14.44 -13.92 25.67
CA ASP A 83 -13.59 -15.00 26.17
C ASP A 83 -12.62 -14.47 27.22
N GLU A 84 -13.04 -14.51 28.48
CA GLU A 84 -12.26 -14.04 29.63
C GLU A 84 -10.99 -14.88 29.88
N SER A 85 -10.87 -16.04 29.23
CA SER A 85 -9.69 -16.91 29.34
C SER A 85 -8.55 -16.49 28.41
N GLU A 86 -8.81 -15.61 27.44
CA GLU A 86 -7.79 -15.09 26.54
C GLU A 86 -6.74 -14.29 27.32
N LYS A 87 -5.48 -14.58 27.01
CA LYS A 87 -4.32 -13.93 27.65
C LYS A 87 -4.17 -12.49 27.20
N ASP A 88 -4.46 -12.23 25.94
CA ASP A 88 -4.41 -10.90 25.35
C ASP A 88 -5.73 -10.18 25.61
N GLU A 89 -5.66 -9.02 26.25
CA GLU A 89 -6.86 -8.27 26.64
C GLU A 89 -7.67 -7.79 25.43
N LEU A 90 -7.00 -7.54 24.30
CA LEU A 90 -7.68 -7.16 23.05
C LEU A 90 -8.42 -8.33 22.38
N ASP A 91 -8.12 -9.58 22.75
CA ASP A 91 -8.79 -10.76 22.20
C ASP A 91 -9.90 -11.30 23.11
N ARG A 92 -9.99 -10.83 24.35
CA ARG A 92 -11.11 -11.16 25.26
C ARG A 92 -12.45 -10.72 24.71
N MET A 93 -12.46 -9.73 23.82
CA MET A 93 -13.64 -9.20 23.18
C MET A 93 -13.44 -9.18 21.66
N GLN A 94 -14.39 -9.71 20.90
CA GLN A 94 -14.35 -9.64 19.44
C GLN A 94 -15.73 -9.27 18.91
N CYS A 95 -15.76 -8.34 17.94
CA CYS A 95 -16.98 -7.90 17.28
C CYS A 95 -17.09 -8.57 15.90
N PHE A 96 -18.27 -9.05 15.55
CA PHE A 96 -18.59 -9.66 14.27
C PHE A 96 -19.70 -8.84 13.62
N ARG A 97 -19.34 -8.13 12.54
CA ARG A 97 -20.25 -7.24 11.81
C ARG A 97 -20.78 -7.91 10.54
N ALA A 98 -21.88 -7.36 10.03
CA ALA A 98 -22.45 -7.68 8.74
C ALA A 98 -21.43 -7.50 7.61
N ASN A 99 -21.76 -8.09 6.45
CA ASN A 99 -20.94 -8.21 5.26
C ASN A 99 -19.67 -9.06 5.42
N ALA A 100 -18.98 -9.00 6.56
CA ALA A 100 -17.80 -9.82 6.84
C ALA A 100 -18.14 -11.20 7.39
N CYS A 101 -19.07 -11.26 8.34
CA CYS A 101 -19.42 -12.51 9.02
C CYS A 101 -20.89 -12.92 8.83
N MET A 102 -21.77 -11.96 8.52
CA MET A 102 -23.23 -12.13 8.45
C MET A 102 -23.85 -11.29 7.32
N PHE A 103 -25.10 -11.52 6.93
CA PHE A 103 -25.78 -10.70 5.90
C PHE A 103 -26.28 -9.36 6.42
N ASP A 104 -26.65 -9.29 7.69
CA ASP A 104 -27.06 -8.05 8.36
C ASP A 104 -26.66 -8.10 9.85
N ASN A 105 -26.76 -6.96 10.55
CA ASN A 105 -26.35 -6.84 11.94
C ASN A 105 -27.43 -7.28 12.94
N ASN A 106 -28.68 -7.54 12.51
CA ASN A 106 -29.78 -7.85 13.43
C ASN A 106 -29.76 -9.33 13.80
N VAL A 107 -28.97 -9.67 14.82
CA VAL A 107 -28.86 -11.05 15.31
C VAL A 107 -30.16 -11.45 16.02
N ARG A 108 -30.76 -12.57 15.62
CA ARG A 108 -32.03 -13.08 16.13
C ARG A 108 -31.87 -14.33 16.99
N ALA A 109 -30.92 -15.19 16.63
CA ALA A 109 -30.59 -16.39 17.40
C ALA A 109 -29.13 -16.77 17.19
N VAL A 110 -28.53 -17.40 18.20
CA VAL A 110 -27.17 -17.92 18.18
C VAL A 110 -27.11 -19.27 18.88
N GLU A 111 -26.40 -20.23 18.29
CA GLU A 111 -26.23 -21.58 18.81
C GLU A 111 -24.79 -22.05 18.63
N PRO A 112 -24.15 -22.65 19.66
CA PRO A 112 -22.83 -23.26 19.49
C PRO A 112 -22.85 -24.35 18.41
N ASP A 113 -21.81 -24.42 17.58
CA ASP A 113 -21.71 -25.42 16.51
C ASP A 113 -21.26 -26.82 17.00
N GLY A 114 -21.03 -26.97 18.31
CA GLY A 114 -20.49 -28.19 18.92
C GLY A 114 -18.95 -28.25 18.94
N SER A 115 -18.28 -27.24 18.42
CA SER A 115 -16.82 -27.08 18.38
C SER A 115 -16.41 -25.72 18.99
N ASN A 116 -15.75 -24.85 18.24
CA ASN A 116 -15.31 -23.52 18.68
C ASN A 116 -16.15 -22.37 18.10
N GLY A 117 -17.12 -22.69 17.23
CA GLY A 117 -17.88 -21.71 16.45
C GLY A 117 -19.34 -21.64 16.84
N VAL A 118 -20.10 -20.90 16.03
CA VAL A 118 -21.54 -20.70 16.20
C VAL A 118 -22.30 -20.70 14.88
N TRP A 119 -23.54 -21.16 14.94
CA TRP A 119 -24.56 -20.84 13.95
C TRP A 119 -25.31 -19.59 14.39
N VAL A 120 -25.49 -18.66 13.45
CA VAL A 120 -26.11 -17.36 13.70
C VAL A 120 -27.26 -17.16 12.74
N LEU A 121 -28.42 -16.80 13.27
CA LEU A 121 -29.56 -16.36 12.49
C LEU A 121 -29.65 -14.83 12.59
N THR A 122 -29.68 -14.15 11.45
CA THR A 122 -29.98 -12.73 11.37
C THR A 122 -31.37 -12.49 10.75
N GLU A 123 -31.74 -11.24 10.54
CA GLU A 123 -33.02 -10.93 9.88
C GLU A 123 -33.07 -11.46 8.44
N THR A 124 -31.95 -11.41 7.72
CA THR A 124 -31.86 -11.70 6.30
C THR A 124 -31.13 -13.00 5.94
N GLY A 125 -30.43 -13.63 6.89
CA GLY A 125 -29.63 -14.83 6.56
C GLY A 125 -29.30 -15.73 7.73
N VAL A 126 -28.57 -16.80 7.42
CA VAL A 126 -27.95 -17.74 8.36
C VAL A 126 -26.44 -17.70 8.12
N SER A 127 -25.62 -17.75 9.16
CA SER A 127 -24.17 -17.80 9.04
C SER A 127 -23.60 -18.90 9.94
N HIS A 128 -22.61 -19.63 9.43
CA HIS A 128 -21.77 -20.50 10.24
C HIS A 128 -20.44 -19.79 10.43
N ILE A 129 -20.14 -19.41 11.67
CA ILE A 129 -18.89 -18.73 12.04
C ILE A 129 -18.06 -19.74 12.80
N GLU A 130 -17.06 -20.30 12.13
CA GLU A 130 -16.08 -21.17 12.74
C GLU A 130 -14.94 -20.36 13.36
N MET A 131 -14.37 -20.89 14.44
CA MET A 131 -13.12 -20.39 15.01
C MET A 131 -12.05 -21.50 14.83
N ARG A 132 -11.18 -21.34 13.84
CA ARG A 132 -10.19 -22.35 13.44
C ARG A 132 -8.81 -22.03 13.95
N MET A 133 -8.07 -23.04 14.38
CA MET A 133 -6.74 -22.87 14.95
C MET A 133 -5.70 -22.74 13.83
N LEU A 134 -5.20 -21.53 13.61
CA LEU A 134 -4.25 -21.22 12.53
C LEU A 134 -3.00 -20.51 13.08
N SER A 135 -1.83 -20.83 12.52
CA SER A 135 -0.61 -20.03 12.69
C SER A 135 -0.58 -18.86 11.69
N VAL A 136 0.19 -17.82 11.99
CA VAL A 136 0.37 -16.69 11.06
C VAL A 136 1.13 -17.15 9.82
N GLU A 137 2.14 -18.00 9.98
CA GLU A 137 2.87 -18.64 8.88
C GLU A 137 1.94 -19.34 7.89
N HIS A 138 1.03 -20.19 8.38
CA HIS A 138 0.07 -20.89 7.52
C HIS A 138 -0.81 -19.91 6.76
N LYS A 139 -1.34 -18.89 7.45
CA LYS A 139 -2.18 -17.85 6.85
C LYS A 139 -1.44 -17.03 5.79
N ALA A 140 -0.21 -16.60 6.07
CA ALA A 140 0.61 -15.85 5.11
C ALA A 140 0.94 -16.68 3.85
N ASN A 141 1.24 -17.98 4.01
CA ASN A 141 1.48 -18.89 2.89
C ASN A 141 0.20 -19.15 2.07
N LEU A 142 -0.96 -19.28 2.72
CA LEU A 142 -2.25 -19.40 2.02
C LEU A 142 -2.56 -18.16 1.18
N HIS A 143 -2.35 -16.98 1.75
CA HIS A 143 -2.54 -15.71 1.05
C HIS A 143 -1.60 -15.55 -0.15
N SER A 144 -0.31 -15.88 0.01
CA SER A 144 0.66 -15.91 -1.11
C SER A 144 0.21 -16.88 -2.21
N ALA A 145 -0.30 -18.07 -1.83
CA ALA A 145 -0.85 -19.02 -2.80
C ALA A 145 -2.13 -18.53 -3.51
N MET A 146 -3.00 -17.76 -2.84
CA MET A 146 -4.17 -17.13 -3.49
C MET A 146 -3.75 -16.04 -4.46
N ASP A 147 -2.80 -15.19 -4.04
CA ASP A 147 -2.23 -14.15 -4.88
C ASP A 147 -1.66 -14.74 -6.18
N GLU A 148 -0.92 -15.85 -6.09
CA GLU A 148 -0.40 -16.60 -7.23
C GLU A 148 -1.49 -17.24 -8.12
N ARG A 149 -2.57 -17.75 -7.53
CA ARG A 149 -3.60 -18.54 -8.24
C ARG A 149 -4.66 -17.68 -8.92
N ILE A 150 -5.15 -16.64 -8.25
CA ILE A 150 -6.39 -15.95 -8.65
C ILE A 150 -6.26 -14.43 -8.77
N VAL A 151 -5.24 -13.81 -8.16
CA VAL A 151 -5.11 -12.34 -8.14
C VAL A 151 -4.16 -11.82 -9.22
N GLN A 152 -3.03 -12.50 -9.46
CA GLN A 152 -2.03 -11.96 -10.37
C GLN A 152 -2.43 -11.97 -11.87
N ARG A 153 -1.95 -10.98 -12.59
CA ARG A 153 -1.95 -10.83 -14.05
C ARG A 153 -0.49 -10.74 -14.53
N ARG A 154 0.06 -11.83 -15.07
CA ARG A 154 1.47 -11.94 -15.53
C ARG A 154 2.52 -11.57 -14.48
N GLY A 155 2.23 -11.86 -13.21
CA GLY A 155 3.08 -11.48 -12.10
C GLY A 155 2.80 -10.09 -11.52
N MET A 156 1.94 -9.28 -12.13
CA MET A 156 1.44 -8.06 -11.48
C MET A 156 0.20 -8.35 -10.64
N LEU A 157 0.08 -7.68 -9.51
CA LEU A 157 -0.94 -7.92 -8.50
C LEU A 157 -1.61 -6.60 -8.11
N SER A 158 -2.94 -6.64 -8.06
CA SER A 158 -3.77 -5.54 -7.58
C SER A 158 -5.00 -6.10 -6.88
N SER A 159 -6.00 -6.55 -7.65
CA SER A 159 -7.20 -7.22 -7.15
C SER A 159 -7.79 -8.15 -8.22
N ALA A 160 -8.76 -8.98 -7.83
CA ALA A 160 -9.51 -9.82 -8.75
C ALA A 160 -11.00 -9.76 -8.45
N THR A 161 -11.84 -9.81 -9.48
CA THR A 161 -13.30 -9.95 -9.33
C THR A 161 -13.76 -11.31 -9.82
N TRP A 162 -14.73 -11.91 -9.13
CA TRP A 162 -15.39 -13.12 -9.59
C TRP A 162 -16.37 -12.83 -10.73
N GLU A 163 -16.15 -13.43 -11.90
CA GLU A 163 -17.10 -13.41 -13.01
C GLU A 163 -17.98 -14.66 -12.98
N ALA A 164 -19.19 -14.55 -12.42
CA ALA A 164 -20.12 -15.67 -12.28
C ALA A 164 -20.47 -16.36 -13.60
N GLU A 165 -20.58 -15.62 -14.71
CA GLU A 165 -20.89 -16.17 -16.04
C GLU A 165 -19.77 -17.06 -16.59
N LYS A 166 -18.50 -16.73 -16.26
CA LYS A 166 -17.32 -17.48 -16.70
C LYS A 166 -16.82 -18.47 -15.64
N ASN A 167 -17.40 -18.43 -14.44
CA ASN A 167 -17.01 -19.23 -13.27
C ASN A 167 -15.50 -19.17 -13.02
N LYS A 168 -14.93 -17.95 -13.05
CA LYS A 168 -13.50 -17.70 -12.80
C LYS A 168 -13.29 -16.37 -12.10
N TRP A 169 -12.17 -16.27 -11.39
CA TRP A 169 -11.60 -15.00 -10.98
C TRP A 169 -10.96 -14.31 -12.18
N VAL A 170 -11.16 -13.00 -12.27
CA VAL A 170 -10.56 -12.13 -13.30
C VAL A 170 -9.73 -11.07 -12.58
N PRO A 171 -8.39 -11.18 -12.68
CA PRO A 171 -7.48 -10.12 -12.25
C PRO A 171 -7.79 -8.79 -12.94
N HIS A 172 -7.61 -7.70 -12.22
CA HIS A 172 -7.70 -6.34 -12.74
C HIS A 172 -6.41 -5.58 -12.51
N GLU A 173 -6.18 -4.60 -13.37
CA GLU A 173 -5.23 -3.52 -13.16
C GLU A 173 -5.80 -2.45 -12.23
N SER A 174 -4.91 -1.71 -11.60
CA SER A 174 -5.15 -0.47 -10.87
C SER A 174 -4.12 0.58 -11.25
N ASP A 175 -4.35 1.80 -10.79
CA ASP A 175 -3.37 2.88 -10.92
C ASP A 175 -2.06 2.54 -10.19
N ASN A 176 -2.05 1.62 -9.21
CA ASN A 176 -0.89 1.33 -8.35
C ASN A 176 -0.41 -0.14 -8.46
N ASP A 177 -0.54 -0.76 -9.64
CA ASP A 177 -0.14 -2.17 -9.86
C ASP A 177 1.31 -2.46 -9.43
N GLY A 178 2.26 -1.59 -9.80
CA GLY A 178 3.67 -1.74 -9.41
C GLY A 178 3.85 -1.69 -7.90
N LEU A 179 3.19 -0.75 -7.22
CA LEU A 179 3.28 -0.61 -5.78
C LEU A 179 2.73 -1.82 -5.03
N TRP A 180 1.52 -2.30 -5.35
CA TRP A 180 0.91 -3.42 -4.64
C TRP A 180 1.69 -4.72 -4.85
N THR A 181 2.15 -4.94 -6.07
CA THR A 181 3.05 -6.05 -6.39
C THR A 181 4.36 -5.93 -5.62
N ALA A 182 4.90 -4.71 -5.46
CA ALA A 182 6.14 -4.49 -4.73
C ALA A 182 6.06 -4.91 -3.27
N LEU A 183 4.96 -4.63 -2.58
CA LEU A 183 4.80 -5.00 -1.18
C LEU A 183 4.74 -6.52 -0.98
N VAL A 184 4.01 -7.23 -1.86
CA VAL A 184 4.02 -8.70 -1.85
C VAL A 184 5.43 -9.22 -2.13
N ALA A 185 6.12 -8.65 -3.12
CA ALA A 185 7.49 -9.02 -3.45
C ALA A 185 8.44 -8.83 -2.27
N MET A 186 8.39 -7.69 -1.56
CA MET A 186 9.20 -7.42 -0.37
C MET A 186 9.02 -8.53 0.68
N GLY A 187 7.76 -8.92 0.95
CA GLY A 187 7.45 -10.00 1.86
C GLY A 187 7.94 -11.37 1.37
N ASP A 188 7.70 -11.73 0.12
CA ASP A 188 8.10 -13.02 -0.44
C ASP A 188 9.63 -13.18 -0.63
N ILE A 189 10.33 -12.09 -0.94
CA ILE A 189 11.81 -12.05 -0.93
C ILE A 189 12.32 -12.31 0.49
N CYS A 190 11.73 -11.65 1.50
CA CYS A 190 12.07 -11.89 2.90
C CYS A 190 11.68 -13.31 3.35
N ARG A 191 10.57 -13.87 2.86
CA ARG A 191 10.17 -15.27 3.06
C ARG A 191 11.27 -16.21 2.58
N TYR A 192 11.75 -16.04 1.35
CA TYR A 192 12.89 -16.82 0.85
C TYR A 192 14.14 -16.62 1.73
N GLY A 193 14.47 -15.38 2.10
CA GLY A 193 15.61 -15.07 2.96
C GLY A 193 15.54 -15.72 4.36
N VAL A 194 14.34 -15.84 4.93
CA VAL A 194 14.10 -16.59 6.18
C VAL A 194 14.21 -18.09 5.94
N MET A 195 13.52 -18.61 4.93
CA MET A 195 13.43 -20.04 4.66
C MET A 195 14.77 -20.66 4.29
N LYS A 196 15.60 -19.97 3.50
CA LYS A 196 16.92 -20.46 3.07
C LYS A 196 17.89 -20.70 4.24
N ASN A 197 17.66 -20.02 5.37
CA ASN A 197 18.50 -20.07 6.56
C ASN A 197 17.90 -20.87 7.72
N ASP A 198 16.68 -21.40 7.58
CA ASP A 198 15.96 -22.11 8.64
C ASP A 198 15.84 -23.60 8.30
N PRO A 199 16.47 -24.51 9.07
CA PRO A 199 16.49 -25.95 8.77
C PRO A 199 15.13 -26.63 8.90
N LYS A 200 14.08 -25.93 9.37
CA LYS A 200 12.72 -26.50 9.43
C LYS A 200 12.10 -26.70 8.05
N TYR A 201 12.55 -25.98 7.02
CA TYR A 201 11.99 -26.06 5.67
C TYR A 201 12.76 -27.04 4.78
N THR A 202 12.03 -27.72 3.89
CA THR A 202 12.65 -28.61 2.90
C THR A 202 13.23 -27.84 1.73
N PRO A 203 14.20 -28.41 0.98
CA PRO A 203 14.75 -27.78 -0.22
C PRO A 203 13.68 -27.40 -1.26
N GLU A 204 12.63 -28.20 -1.40
CA GLU A 204 11.52 -27.94 -2.33
C GLU A 204 10.70 -26.71 -1.89
N GLN A 205 10.46 -26.54 -0.59
CA GLN A 205 9.78 -25.37 -0.06
C GLN A 205 10.61 -24.10 -0.25
N VAL A 206 11.92 -24.17 0.01
CA VAL A 206 12.85 -23.06 -0.19
C VAL A 206 12.91 -22.67 -1.67
N GLU A 207 13.02 -23.66 -2.57
CA GLU A 207 13.05 -23.40 -4.02
C GLU A 207 11.73 -22.83 -4.54
N HIS A 208 10.59 -23.28 -4.01
CA HIS A 208 9.30 -22.68 -4.33
C HIS A 208 9.24 -21.22 -3.88
N ALA A 209 9.62 -20.90 -2.63
CA ALA A 209 9.67 -19.52 -2.15
C ALA A 209 10.59 -18.64 -3.00
N ARG A 210 11.76 -19.16 -3.42
CA ARG A 210 12.68 -18.46 -4.33
C ARG A 210 12.01 -18.12 -5.66
N LYS A 211 11.32 -19.09 -6.28
CA LYS A 211 10.62 -18.89 -7.56
C LYS A 211 9.51 -17.85 -7.46
N VAL A 212 8.73 -17.87 -6.38
CA VAL A 212 7.67 -16.89 -6.13
C VAL A 212 8.25 -15.49 -5.97
N ALA A 213 9.24 -15.33 -5.09
CA ALA A 213 9.94 -14.05 -4.91
C ALA A 213 10.56 -13.51 -6.22
N THR A 214 11.18 -14.41 -7.00
CA THR A 214 11.77 -14.07 -8.30
C THR A 214 10.72 -13.61 -9.31
N ARG A 215 9.57 -14.29 -9.38
CA ARG A 215 8.47 -13.94 -10.29
C ARG A 215 7.93 -12.54 -10.03
N TRP A 216 7.68 -12.19 -8.76
CA TRP A 216 7.23 -10.84 -8.41
C TRP A 216 8.27 -9.77 -8.75
N THR A 217 9.54 -10.06 -8.44
CA THR A 217 10.66 -9.17 -8.77
C THR A 217 10.76 -8.94 -10.28
N GLU A 218 10.66 -9.98 -11.08
CA GLU A 218 10.72 -9.90 -12.55
C GLU A 218 9.52 -9.15 -13.14
N ALA A 219 8.32 -9.29 -12.58
CA ALA A 219 7.15 -8.54 -13.02
C ALA A 219 7.36 -7.03 -12.83
N ILE A 220 7.85 -6.63 -11.65
CA ILE A 220 8.19 -5.23 -11.34
C ILE A 220 9.28 -4.71 -12.28
N LEU A 221 10.39 -5.45 -12.40
CA LEU A 221 11.48 -5.06 -13.30
C LEU A 221 11.00 -4.96 -14.74
N LEU A 222 10.11 -5.85 -15.20
CA LEU A 222 9.56 -5.74 -16.55
C LEU A 222 8.86 -4.39 -16.77
N LEU A 223 8.05 -3.92 -15.81
CA LEU A 223 7.37 -2.64 -15.91
C LEU A 223 8.35 -1.47 -16.07
N GLU A 224 9.49 -1.54 -15.41
CA GLU A 224 10.55 -0.53 -15.47
C GLU A 224 11.32 -0.56 -16.81
N TYR A 225 11.42 -1.73 -17.46
CA TYR A 225 12.06 -1.88 -18.76
C TYR A 225 11.11 -1.70 -19.94
N ILE A 226 9.80 -1.80 -19.75
CA ILE A 226 8.80 -1.73 -20.82
C ILE A 226 8.88 -0.47 -21.66
N PRO A 227 9.06 0.75 -21.10
CA PRO A 227 9.20 1.95 -21.91
C PRO A 227 10.37 1.86 -22.89
N SER A 228 11.49 1.29 -22.42
CA SER A 228 12.73 1.09 -23.17
C SER A 228 13.20 2.31 -23.96
N TRP A 229 12.98 3.50 -23.40
CA TRP A 229 13.29 4.77 -24.06
C TRP A 229 14.78 5.03 -24.16
N LYS A 230 15.21 5.53 -25.33
CA LYS A 230 16.62 5.77 -25.64
C LYS A 230 16.93 7.25 -25.87
N GLY A 231 17.99 7.73 -25.24
CA GLY A 231 18.57 9.04 -25.45
C GLY A 231 17.77 10.19 -24.84
N LYS A 232 17.59 11.25 -25.63
CA LYS A 232 17.01 12.52 -25.18
C LYS A 232 15.89 12.98 -26.10
N VAL A 233 14.91 13.68 -25.55
CA VAL A 233 13.80 14.31 -26.29
C VAL A 233 13.90 15.83 -26.23
N ALA A 234 13.42 16.49 -27.28
CA ALA A 234 13.28 17.94 -27.29
C ALA A 234 12.06 18.35 -26.45
N ALA A 235 12.26 19.26 -25.51
CA ALA A 235 11.25 19.70 -24.55
C ALA A 235 11.16 21.22 -24.52
N PHE A 236 9.94 21.74 -24.40
CA PHE A 236 9.73 23.16 -24.11
C PHE A 236 10.03 23.43 -22.64
N VAL A 237 10.66 24.57 -22.36
CA VAL A 237 10.86 25.02 -20.97
C VAL A 237 9.56 25.66 -20.49
N ARG A 238 8.94 25.04 -19.48
CA ARG A 238 7.67 25.45 -18.85
C ARG A 238 7.90 25.48 -17.34
N TYR A 239 7.16 26.33 -16.63
CA TYR A 239 7.12 26.33 -15.17
C TYR A 239 5.89 25.58 -14.68
N ASN A 240 5.79 25.27 -13.39
CA ASN A 240 4.58 24.66 -12.84
C ASN A 240 3.46 25.71 -12.71
N GLU A 241 2.26 25.42 -13.21
CA GLU A 241 1.12 26.31 -13.02
C GLU A 241 0.79 26.43 -11.53
N PRO A 242 0.81 27.65 -10.94
CA PRO A 242 0.55 27.85 -9.52
C PRO A 242 -0.78 27.22 -9.09
N GLY A 243 -0.78 26.57 -7.93
CA GLY A 243 -1.96 25.87 -7.41
C GLY A 243 -2.30 24.56 -8.11
N THR A 244 -1.43 24.05 -8.99
CA THR A 244 -1.69 22.80 -9.72
C THR A 244 -0.44 21.91 -9.80
N ASN A 245 -0.68 20.69 -10.25
CA ASN A 245 0.35 19.71 -10.60
C ASN A 245 0.56 19.63 -12.13
N ARG A 246 0.35 20.72 -12.87
CA ARG A 246 0.42 20.77 -14.34
C ARG A 246 1.42 21.80 -14.83
N ALA A 247 2.04 21.59 -15.99
CA ALA A 247 2.94 22.60 -16.53
C ALA A 247 2.13 23.79 -17.07
N SER A 248 2.62 25.01 -16.87
CA SER A 248 1.99 26.25 -17.33
C SER A 248 1.71 26.21 -18.82
N LYS A 249 0.53 26.61 -19.30
CA LYS A 249 0.25 26.67 -20.76
C LYS A 249 1.28 27.48 -21.56
N GLY A 250 1.89 28.47 -20.92
CA GLY A 250 2.99 29.24 -21.47
C GLY A 250 4.33 28.51 -21.44
N TYR A 251 5.18 28.78 -22.43
CA TYR A 251 6.58 28.34 -22.49
C TYR A 251 7.52 29.54 -22.53
N LEU A 252 8.77 29.31 -22.14
CA LEU A 252 9.82 30.31 -22.18
C LEU A 252 10.11 30.73 -23.63
N LYS A 253 10.14 32.03 -23.90
CA LYS A 253 10.53 32.57 -25.21
C LYS A 253 12.02 32.32 -25.45
N ARG A 254 12.40 31.97 -26.68
CA ARG A 254 13.78 31.66 -27.05
C ARG A 254 14.77 32.77 -26.65
N GLY A 255 15.85 32.38 -25.98
CA GLY A 255 16.92 33.27 -25.54
C GLY A 255 16.61 34.11 -24.29
N ARG A 256 15.50 33.83 -23.59
CA ARG A 256 15.20 34.39 -22.27
C ARG A 256 15.75 33.50 -21.16
N GLU A 257 15.86 34.04 -19.95
CA GLU A 257 16.59 33.39 -18.84
C GLU A 257 15.71 32.42 -18.03
N GLY A 258 14.38 32.44 -18.19
CA GLY A 258 13.48 31.48 -17.53
C GLY A 258 13.41 31.63 -16.01
N LYS A 259 13.53 32.85 -15.50
CA LYS A 259 13.56 33.12 -14.06
C LYS A 259 12.17 33.01 -13.44
N LEU A 260 12.10 32.22 -12.37
CA LEU A 260 10.97 32.14 -11.44
C LEU A 260 11.33 32.82 -10.13
N ASN A 261 10.33 33.30 -9.39
CA ASN A 261 10.50 33.89 -8.06
C ASN A 261 10.73 32.81 -6.98
N ILE A 262 11.79 32.02 -7.14
CA ILE A 262 12.18 30.97 -6.18
C ILE A 262 13.16 31.57 -5.16
N PRO A 263 12.90 31.46 -3.84
CA PRO A 263 13.84 31.84 -2.79
C PRO A 263 15.22 31.18 -2.93
N ASP A 264 16.25 31.84 -2.39
CA ASP A 264 17.60 31.28 -2.32
C ASP A 264 17.70 30.09 -1.35
N VAL A 265 16.73 29.95 -0.44
CA VAL A 265 16.57 28.86 0.53
C VAL A 265 15.61 27.78 0.01
N GLY A 266 15.65 26.58 0.59
CA GLY A 266 14.67 25.53 0.29
C GLY A 266 13.45 25.52 1.20
N PRO A 267 12.61 24.47 1.08
CA PRO A 267 11.33 24.38 1.77
C PRO A 267 11.44 24.13 3.28
N THR A 268 12.60 23.70 3.77
CA THR A 268 12.87 23.44 5.19
C THR A 268 12.62 24.66 6.06
N GLY A 269 12.03 24.45 7.24
CA GLY A 269 11.64 25.51 8.16
C GLY A 269 10.27 26.09 7.85
N PHE A 270 9.36 25.27 7.30
CA PHE A 270 7.99 25.68 6.92
C PHE A 270 7.96 26.79 5.86
N ILE A 271 8.95 26.82 4.96
CA ILE A 271 9.08 27.85 3.94
C ILE A 271 8.24 27.45 2.72
N HIS A 272 7.45 28.41 2.23
CA HIS A 272 6.74 28.35 0.96
C HIS A 272 6.77 29.73 0.28
N ALA A 273 6.46 29.78 -1.01
CA ALA A 273 6.49 30.97 -1.85
C ALA A 273 5.46 30.87 -2.99
N GLU A 274 5.04 32.03 -3.51
CA GLU A 274 4.25 32.12 -4.74
C GLU A 274 5.20 32.03 -5.94
N LEU A 275 5.19 30.88 -6.62
CA LEU A 275 6.16 30.57 -7.67
C LEU A 275 5.64 30.98 -9.04
N VAL A 276 5.74 32.27 -9.32
CA VAL A 276 5.39 32.87 -10.62
C VAL A 276 6.64 33.27 -11.42
N PRO A 277 6.53 33.40 -12.75
CA PRO A 277 7.51 34.10 -13.56
C PRO A 277 7.97 35.42 -12.95
N ALA A 278 9.29 35.64 -12.91
CA ALA A 278 9.84 36.92 -12.50
C ALA A 278 9.49 38.05 -13.49
N ASP A 279 9.35 37.70 -14.78
CA ASP A 279 8.84 38.55 -15.84
C ASP A 279 7.88 37.72 -16.71
N GLU A 280 6.58 38.03 -16.65
CA GLU A 280 5.56 37.33 -17.46
C GLU A 280 5.80 37.51 -18.96
N ASP A 281 6.41 38.62 -19.40
CA ASP A 281 6.71 38.88 -20.80
C ASP A 281 7.80 37.96 -21.37
N ASP A 282 8.54 37.23 -20.52
CA ASP A 282 9.49 36.21 -20.98
C ASP A 282 8.78 34.91 -21.38
N TRP A 283 7.51 34.73 -21.04
CA TRP A 283 6.73 33.51 -21.30
C TRP A 283 5.62 33.75 -22.35
N ALA A 284 5.24 32.73 -23.10
CA ALA A 284 4.25 32.83 -24.17
C ALA A 284 3.32 31.62 -24.24
N GLU A 285 2.01 31.85 -24.37
CA GLU A 285 1.03 30.77 -24.54
C GLU A 285 0.92 30.28 -26.00
N ARG A 286 1.06 31.17 -27.00
CA ARG A 286 1.02 30.85 -28.46
C ARG A 286 1.85 31.86 -29.28
N ASP A 287 2.25 31.47 -30.49
CA ASP A 287 2.86 32.31 -31.54
C ASP A 287 4.31 32.83 -31.34
N ALA A 288 4.97 32.51 -30.23
CA ALA A 288 6.39 32.79 -30.04
C ALA A 288 7.26 31.57 -30.42
N VAL A 289 8.57 31.81 -30.63
CA VAL A 289 9.52 30.70 -30.76
C VAL A 289 9.91 30.22 -29.35
N PRO A 290 9.61 28.96 -28.97
CA PRO A 290 9.97 28.45 -27.65
C PRO A 290 11.47 28.27 -27.48
N GLU A 291 11.95 28.41 -26.25
CA GLU A 291 13.22 27.83 -25.82
C GLU A 291 13.08 26.31 -25.75
N ILE A 292 14.06 25.58 -26.29
CA ILE A 292 14.03 24.12 -26.39
C ILE A 292 15.28 23.57 -25.71
N VAL A 293 15.06 22.63 -24.78
CA VAL A 293 16.12 21.87 -24.12
C VAL A 293 16.00 20.38 -24.46
N PHE A 294 17.10 19.64 -24.35
CA PHE A 294 17.10 18.19 -24.56
C PHE A 294 17.13 17.46 -23.21
N ARG A 295 16.03 16.82 -22.86
CA ARG A 295 15.83 16.10 -21.58
C ARG A 295 16.13 14.63 -21.74
N ASN A 296 16.76 14.02 -20.74
CA ASN A 296 16.96 12.58 -20.70
C ASN A 296 15.61 11.89 -20.51
N VAL A 297 15.41 10.76 -21.19
CA VAL A 297 14.22 9.91 -21.02
C VAL A 297 14.58 8.45 -20.73
N GLU A 298 15.87 8.12 -20.75
CA GLU A 298 16.33 6.77 -20.37
C GLU A 298 16.12 6.57 -18.87
N GLY A 299 15.53 5.43 -18.48
CA GLY A 299 15.25 5.11 -17.08
C GLY A 299 13.85 5.50 -16.63
N TYR A 300 12.97 5.95 -17.53
CA TYR A 300 11.56 6.11 -17.23
C TYR A 300 10.90 4.77 -16.86
N ILE A 301 10.17 4.73 -15.75
CA ILE A 301 9.39 3.57 -15.27
C ILE A 301 7.92 3.79 -15.60
N ALA A 302 7.28 2.82 -16.27
CA ALA A 302 5.85 2.86 -16.55
C ALA A 302 5.00 2.62 -15.29
N ARG A 303 3.76 3.12 -15.25
CA ARG A 303 2.80 2.86 -14.16
C ARG A 303 2.12 1.50 -14.28
N SER A 304 1.79 1.12 -15.50
CA SER A 304 1.16 -0.17 -15.81
C SER A 304 1.41 -0.52 -17.28
N TYR A 305 1.20 -1.79 -17.62
CA TYR A 305 1.23 -2.24 -19.01
C TYR A 305 0.14 -3.26 -19.33
N HIS A 306 -0.14 -3.35 -20.62
CA HIS A 306 -1.12 -4.21 -21.23
C HIS A 306 -0.58 -4.79 -22.54
N VAL A 307 -1.10 -5.94 -22.92
CA VAL A 307 -0.98 -6.50 -24.27
C VAL A 307 -2.21 -6.12 -25.09
N THR A 308 -2.13 -6.19 -26.42
CA THR A 308 -3.29 -5.90 -27.29
C THR A 308 -4.32 -7.04 -27.31
N ASP A 309 -4.89 -7.36 -26.14
CA ASP A 309 -6.01 -8.28 -25.95
C ASP A 309 -7.21 -7.53 -25.36
N PRO A 310 -8.08 -6.93 -26.19
CA PRO A 310 -9.22 -6.14 -25.67
C PRO A 310 -10.28 -6.99 -24.95
N VAL A 311 -10.19 -8.33 -25.00
CA VAL A 311 -11.15 -9.23 -24.37
C VAL A 311 -10.71 -9.63 -22.96
N ASN A 312 -9.41 -9.90 -22.77
CA ASN A 312 -8.88 -10.37 -21.50
C ASN A 312 -7.94 -9.38 -20.80
N ASP A 313 -7.48 -8.33 -21.48
CA ASP A 313 -6.62 -7.28 -20.94
C ASP A 313 -7.03 -5.90 -21.49
N PRO A 314 -8.26 -5.45 -21.18
CA PRO A 314 -8.74 -4.14 -21.64
C PRO A 314 -7.83 -3.02 -21.15
N ILE A 315 -7.62 -2.01 -22.00
CA ILE A 315 -6.77 -0.86 -21.68
C ILE A 315 -7.65 0.28 -21.16
N PRO A 316 -7.40 0.82 -19.96
CA PRO A 316 -8.22 1.87 -19.36
C PRO A 316 -7.85 3.25 -19.90
N PHE A 317 -8.11 3.53 -21.17
CA PHE A 317 -7.75 4.81 -21.84
C PHE A 317 -8.35 6.08 -21.22
N HIS A 318 -9.25 5.96 -20.24
CA HIS A 318 -9.79 7.08 -19.49
C HIS A 318 -8.92 7.47 -18.28
N ASP A 319 -7.97 6.61 -17.90
CA ASP A 319 -7.14 6.75 -16.70
C ASP A 319 -5.68 7.08 -17.04
N GLY A 320 -5.45 8.32 -17.49
CA GLY A 320 -4.10 8.87 -17.74
C GLY A 320 -3.64 8.75 -19.19
N VAL A 321 -2.31 8.73 -19.38
CA VAL A 321 -1.66 8.80 -20.70
C VAL A 321 -1.07 7.45 -21.07
N PHE A 322 -1.35 6.98 -22.29
CA PHE A 322 -0.86 5.70 -22.78
C PHE A 322 0.02 5.84 -24.01
N PHE A 323 1.01 4.95 -24.11
CA PHE A 323 1.87 4.80 -25.28
C PHE A 323 1.77 3.37 -25.80
N LYS A 324 1.72 3.23 -27.12
CA LYS A 324 1.80 1.94 -27.80
C LYS A 324 3.16 1.81 -28.48
N LYS A 325 3.80 0.66 -28.28
CA LYS A 325 4.99 0.29 -29.03
C LYS A 325 4.64 -0.12 -30.45
N VAL A 326 5.40 0.35 -31.43
CA VAL A 326 5.25 0.03 -32.85
C VAL A 326 6.62 0.04 -33.54
N TYR A 327 6.76 -0.74 -34.60
CA TYR A 327 7.90 -0.58 -35.50
C TYR A 327 7.63 0.55 -36.50
N ASP A 328 8.57 1.49 -36.60
CA ASP A 328 8.54 2.53 -37.61
C ASP A 328 8.82 1.96 -39.03
N PRO A 329 8.66 2.76 -40.10
CA PRO A 329 8.91 2.29 -41.47
C PRO A 329 10.33 1.78 -41.74
N ASP A 330 11.31 2.16 -40.91
CA ASP A 330 12.70 1.72 -40.98
C ASP A 330 12.97 0.46 -40.14
N GLY A 331 11.94 -0.08 -39.48
CA GLY A 331 12.00 -1.28 -38.65
C GLY A 331 12.53 -1.03 -37.24
N LYS A 332 12.61 0.22 -36.79
CA LYS A 332 13.03 0.59 -35.44
C LYS A 332 11.82 0.62 -34.50
N LEU A 333 11.98 0.06 -33.30
CA LEU A 333 10.94 0.11 -32.28
C LEU A 333 10.83 1.52 -31.67
N VAL A 334 9.63 2.07 -31.69
CA VAL A 334 9.28 3.38 -31.13
C VAL A 334 7.99 3.27 -30.33
N SER A 335 7.81 4.18 -29.36
CA SER A 335 6.55 4.32 -28.65
C SER A 335 5.81 5.54 -29.15
N VAL A 336 4.56 5.36 -29.49
CA VAL A 336 3.66 6.41 -30.00
C VAL A 336 2.56 6.63 -28.99
N ARG A 337 2.34 7.90 -28.62
CA ARG A 337 1.22 8.27 -27.75
C ARG A 337 -0.10 7.84 -28.39
N VAL A 338 -0.95 7.20 -27.59
CA VAL A 338 -2.31 6.81 -27.98
C VAL A 338 -3.28 7.90 -27.53
N PRO A 339 -4.27 8.29 -28.34
CA PRO A 339 -5.32 9.20 -27.90
C PRO A 339 -6.04 8.63 -26.67
N THR A 340 -6.07 9.39 -25.58
CA THR A 340 -6.76 9.03 -24.34
C THR A 340 -8.00 9.92 -24.15
N SER A 341 -8.99 9.41 -23.42
CA SER A 341 -10.20 10.18 -23.07
C SER A 341 -10.11 10.76 -21.67
N SER A 342 -8.89 10.89 -21.13
CA SER A 342 -8.68 11.30 -19.75
C SER A 342 -8.80 12.81 -19.59
N ASP A 343 -9.54 13.25 -18.57
CA ASP A 343 -9.54 14.63 -18.09
C ASP A 343 -8.31 14.94 -17.20
N LYS A 344 -7.49 13.92 -16.89
CA LYS A 344 -6.15 14.05 -16.31
C LYS A 344 -5.27 14.74 -17.37
N GLY A 345 -5.33 16.06 -17.38
CA GLY A 345 -4.69 16.92 -18.36
C GLY A 345 -3.19 16.70 -18.38
N ASP A 346 -2.74 16.00 -19.40
CA ASP A 346 -1.34 15.96 -19.77
C ASP A 346 -1.00 17.13 -20.71
N ASP A 347 0.25 17.52 -20.68
CA ASP A 347 0.81 18.58 -21.51
C ASP A 347 1.50 18.03 -22.77
N LEU A 348 1.24 16.75 -23.08
CA LEU A 348 1.90 16.06 -24.15
C LEU A 348 1.28 16.44 -25.50
N PRO A 349 2.09 16.53 -26.57
CA PRO A 349 1.56 16.65 -27.93
C PRO A 349 0.71 15.43 -28.29
N GLY A 350 -0.40 15.63 -29.01
CA GLY A 350 -1.34 14.56 -29.38
C GLY A 350 -0.71 13.42 -30.22
N LEU A 351 0.33 13.74 -30.99
CA LEU A 351 1.15 12.78 -31.73
C LEU A 351 2.60 12.95 -31.30
N LEU A 352 2.99 12.21 -30.27
CA LEU A 352 4.34 12.17 -29.74
C LEU A 352 4.93 10.78 -29.99
N THR A 353 6.18 10.75 -30.47
CA THR A 353 6.92 9.53 -30.73
C THR A 353 8.27 9.61 -30.05
N VAL A 354 8.66 8.54 -29.37
CA VAL A 354 9.94 8.42 -28.67
C VAL A 354 10.63 7.11 -29.03
N ASP A 355 11.94 7.19 -29.22
CA ASP A 355 12.78 6.02 -29.49
C ASP A 355 12.65 5.03 -28.34
N SER A 356 12.17 3.81 -28.62
CA SER A 356 11.95 2.75 -27.63
C SER A 356 12.81 1.53 -27.91
N SER A 357 13.98 1.74 -28.54
CA SER A 357 14.89 0.68 -28.97
C SER A 357 15.93 0.25 -27.94
N LEU A 358 15.84 0.69 -26.67
CA LEU A 358 16.64 0.03 -25.62
C LEU A 358 16.18 -1.43 -25.50
N GLU A 359 17.13 -2.30 -25.20
CA GLU A 359 16.85 -3.72 -25.02
C GLU A 359 16.11 -3.96 -23.70
N ILE A 360 15.01 -4.70 -23.77
CA ILE A 360 14.39 -5.36 -22.61
C ILE A 360 15.16 -6.67 -22.41
N PRO A 361 15.74 -6.93 -21.22
CA PRO A 361 16.42 -8.20 -20.94
C PRO A 361 15.55 -9.39 -21.32
N GLU A 362 16.12 -10.35 -22.06
CA GLU A 362 15.40 -11.52 -22.60
C GLU A 362 14.61 -12.27 -21.53
N ARG A 363 15.18 -12.40 -20.33
CA ARG A 363 14.52 -13.00 -19.18
C ARG A 363 13.21 -12.29 -18.79
N LEU A 364 13.20 -10.96 -18.83
CA LEU A 364 12.01 -10.16 -18.55
C LEU A 364 11.02 -10.17 -19.73
N ARG A 365 11.54 -10.12 -20.96
CA ARG A 365 10.74 -10.17 -22.19
C ARG A 365 9.84 -11.40 -22.26
N ARG A 366 10.32 -12.55 -21.77
CA ARG A 366 9.55 -13.81 -21.75
C ARG A 366 8.26 -13.75 -20.94
N LEU A 367 8.14 -12.85 -19.95
CA LEU A 367 6.92 -12.74 -19.13
C LEU A 367 5.69 -12.37 -19.96
N TYR A 368 5.85 -11.69 -21.10
CA TYR A 368 4.76 -11.48 -22.07
C TYR A 368 4.97 -12.30 -23.35
N ALA A 369 6.20 -12.47 -23.83
CA ALA A 369 6.46 -13.13 -25.12
C ALA A 369 6.19 -14.64 -25.10
N ASP A 370 6.25 -15.31 -23.95
CA ASP A 370 5.92 -16.74 -23.86
C ASP A 370 4.39 -16.99 -23.81
N GLU A 371 3.59 -15.96 -23.53
CA GLU A 371 2.13 -16.07 -23.60
C GLU A 371 1.67 -16.11 -25.06
N VAL A 372 0.56 -16.82 -25.30
CA VAL A 372 -0.06 -16.96 -26.61
C VAL A 372 -1.38 -16.20 -26.60
N ASP A 373 -1.53 -15.26 -27.54
CA ASP A 373 -2.78 -14.58 -27.81
C ASP A 373 -3.86 -15.62 -28.15
N PRO A 374 -4.92 -15.75 -27.33
CA PRO A 374 -5.98 -16.72 -27.59
C PRO A 374 -6.78 -16.41 -28.86
N ALA A 375 -6.79 -15.17 -29.34
CA ALA A 375 -7.52 -14.75 -30.54
C ALA A 375 -6.76 -15.07 -31.83
N THR A 376 -5.43 -14.89 -31.85
CA THR A 376 -4.61 -15.08 -33.06
C THR A 376 -3.77 -16.35 -33.06
N GLY A 377 -3.55 -16.97 -31.89
CA GLY A 377 -2.67 -18.12 -31.71
C GLY A 377 -1.18 -17.79 -31.86
N LYS A 378 -0.81 -16.51 -31.80
CA LYS A 378 0.58 -16.03 -31.88
C LYS A 378 1.07 -15.59 -30.51
N HIS A 379 2.39 -15.61 -30.34
CA HIS A 379 3.04 -15.02 -29.18
C HIS A 379 2.97 -13.50 -29.24
N TRP A 380 2.89 -12.84 -28.07
CA TRP A 380 2.96 -11.38 -28.00
C TRP A 380 4.35 -10.87 -28.39
N GLY A 381 4.38 -9.85 -29.24
CA GLY A 381 5.57 -9.08 -29.61
C GLY A 381 5.70 -7.79 -28.80
N ASP A 382 6.83 -7.12 -28.97
CA ASP A 382 7.05 -5.81 -28.34
C ASP A 382 6.05 -4.76 -28.86
N ASP A 383 5.57 -4.91 -30.11
CA ASP A 383 4.58 -4.05 -30.76
C ASP A 383 3.12 -4.35 -30.38
N ASP A 384 2.92 -5.35 -29.52
CA ASP A 384 1.63 -5.63 -28.87
C ASP A 384 1.51 -4.94 -27.50
N ILE A 385 2.57 -4.25 -27.03
CA ILE A 385 2.58 -3.62 -25.71
C ILE A 385 2.00 -2.20 -25.74
N VAL A 386 1.10 -1.93 -24.80
CA VAL A 386 0.59 -0.59 -24.46
C VAL A 386 0.84 -0.34 -22.98
N TYR A 387 1.34 0.85 -22.61
CA TYR A 387 1.71 1.13 -21.23
C TYR A 387 1.39 2.58 -20.83
N LYS A 388 1.18 2.79 -19.53
CA LYS A 388 0.80 4.07 -18.94
C LYS A 388 2.03 4.88 -18.55
N CYS A 389 2.04 6.16 -18.93
CA CYS A 389 3.16 7.10 -18.79
C CYS A 389 2.87 8.29 -17.86
N ASP A 390 2.04 8.11 -16.83
CA ASP A 390 1.86 9.10 -15.76
C ASP A 390 2.13 8.46 -14.40
N THR A 391 3.38 8.06 -14.18
CA THR A 391 3.83 7.39 -12.95
C THR A 391 3.97 8.38 -11.80
N SER A 392 3.33 8.07 -10.67
CA SER A 392 3.43 8.86 -9.45
C SER A 392 4.59 8.37 -8.58
N ASN A 393 5.16 9.24 -7.74
CA ASN A 393 6.30 8.90 -6.88
C ASN A 393 5.93 7.92 -5.76
N ASP A 394 4.66 7.90 -5.34
CA ASP A 394 4.12 6.94 -4.38
C ASP A 394 4.42 5.50 -4.79
N GLU A 395 4.28 5.16 -6.07
CA GLU A 395 4.57 3.83 -6.57
C GLU A 395 6.05 3.48 -6.45
N LEU A 396 6.92 4.43 -6.81
CA LEU A 396 8.37 4.24 -6.91
C LEU A 396 9.02 3.79 -5.59
N THR A 397 8.44 4.12 -4.43
CA THR A 397 8.95 3.67 -3.12
C THR A 397 9.07 2.14 -3.03
N GLY A 398 8.10 1.42 -3.60
CA GLY A 398 8.07 -0.03 -3.63
C GLY A 398 9.15 -0.61 -4.56
N HIS A 399 9.33 0.01 -5.73
CA HIS A 399 10.38 -0.36 -6.68
C HIS A 399 11.77 -0.27 -6.05
N TYR A 400 12.06 0.84 -5.38
CA TYR A 400 13.36 1.07 -4.75
C TYR A 400 13.61 0.08 -3.58
N ALA A 401 12.58 -0.23 -2.81
CA ALA A 401 12.67 -1.24 -1.75
C ALA A 401 12.94 -2.65 -2.32
N ILE A 402 12.31 -3.03 -3.43
CA ILE A 402 12.61 -4.30 -4.09
C ILE A 402 14.02 -4.31 -4.66
N TRP A 403 14.47 -3.25 -5.32
CA TRP A 403 15.83 -3.20 -5.87
C TRP A 403 16.86 -3.51 -4.79
N GLN A 404 16.70 -2.96 -3.59
CA GLN A 404 17.52 -3.33 -2.44
C GLN A 404 17.37 -4.83 -2.10
N LEU A 405 16.16 -5.26 -1.72
CA LEU A 405 15.95 -6.59 -1.15
C LEU A 405 16.27 -7.72 -2.13
N ALA A 406 15.83 -7.59 -3.38
CA ALA A 406 16.10 -8.58 -4.42
C ALA A 406 17.60 -8.64 -4.74
N TYR A 407 18.30 -7.50 -4.81
CA TYR A 407 19.73 -7.46 -5.04
C TYR A 407 20.52 -8.15 -3.92
N ASP A 408 20.11 -7.92 -2.66
CA ASP A 408 20.78 -8.46 -1.48
C ASP A 408 20.44 -9.94 -1.21
N ILE A 409 19.23 -10.39 -1.53
CA ILE A 409 18.74 -11.71 -1.10
C ILE A 409 18.66 -12.70 -2.26
N LEU A 410 18.13 -12.29 -3.42
CA LEU A 410 18.05 -13.13 -4.62
C LEU A 410 19.34 -13.04 -5.45
N GLY A 411 19.91 -11.83 -5.56
CA GLY A 411 21.10 -11.53 -6.34
C GLY A 411 22.40 -12.17 -5.80
N GLU A 412 22.38 -12.74 -4.59
CA GLU A 412 23.47 -13.59 -4.08
C GLU A 412 23.68 -14.83 -4.96
N ASP A 413 22.58 -15.44 -5.41
CA ASP A 413 22.57 -16.67 -6.21
C ASP A 413 22.27 -16.41 -7.69
N ASP A 414 21.92 -15.17 -8.07
CA ASP A 414 21.45 -14.77 -9.40
C ASP A 414 22.16 -13.50 -9.92
N PRO A 415 23.37 -13.64 -10.51
CA PRO A 415 24.13 -12.50 -11.02
C PRO A 415 23.46 -11.74 -12.18
N GLU A 416 22.67 -12.44 -13.00
CA GLU A 416 21.92 -11.81 -14.10
C GLU A 416 20.85 -10.86 -13.54
N LEU A 417 20.07 -11.32 -12.57
CA LEU A 417 19.08 -10.48 -11.89
C LEU A 417 19.74 -9.27 -11.22
N ARG A 418 20.90 -9.48 -10.59
CA ARG A 418 21.70 -8.41 -9.96
C ARG A 418 22.13 -7.33 -10.97
N GLU A 419 22.56 -7.74 -12.16
CA GLU A 419 22.93 -6.82 -13.25
C GLU A 419 21.73 -6.07 -13.82
N ILE A 420 20.57 -6.73 -13.97
CA ILE A 420 19.32 -6.10 -14.41
C ILE A 420 18.89 -5.00 -13.43
N ILE A 421 18.90 -5.29 -12.11
CA ILE A 421 18.57 -4.32 -11.06
C ILE A 421 19.54 -3.14 -11.07
N ALA A 422 20.85 -3.41 -11.09
CA ALA A 422 21.85 -2.34 -11.10
C ALA A 422 21.73 -1.43 -12.33
N THR A 423 21.43 -2.02 -13.50
CA THR A 423 21.27 -1.28 -14.76
C THR A 423 20.08 -0.33 -14.71
N ILE A 424 18.93 -0.79 -14.21
CA ILE A 424 17.74 0.07 -14.14
C ILE A 424 17.87 1.14 -13.06
N ALA A 425 18.44 0.82 -11.90
CA ALA A 425 18.71 1.79 -10.85
C ALA A 425 19.65 2.91 -11.32
N GLU A 426 20.72 2.58 -12.05
CA GLU A 426 21.65 3.55 -12.65
C GLU A 426 20.95 4.47 -13.67
N ARG A 427 20.09 3.91 -14.53
CA ARG A 427 19.35 4.69 -15.53
C ARG A 427 18.32 5.61 -14.87
N HIS A 428 17.55 5.08 -13.92
CA HIS A 428 16.49 5.82 -13.25
C HIS A 428 17.03 6.93 -12.34
N ALA A 429 18.10 6.67 -11.57
CA ALA A 429 18.77 7.72 -10.79
C ALA A 429 19.32 8.84 -11.69
N ARG A 430 19.82 8.49 -12.88
CA ARG A 430 20.24 9.46 -13.88
C ARG A 430 19.07 10.25 -14.45
N ASP A 431 17.93 9.61 -14.69
CA ASP A 431 16.71 10.29 -15.16
C ASP A 431 16.34 11.44 -14.22
N PHE A 432 16.24 11.16 -12.92
CA PHE A 432 15.97 12.18 -11.92
C PHE A 432 17.06 13.26 -11.88
N ALA A 433 18.33 12.87 -11.80
CA ALA A 433 19.43 13.83 -11.67
C ALA A 433 19.57 14.77 -12.88
N ASP A 434 19.31 14.27 -14.09
CA ASP A 434 19.44 15.05 -15.33
C ASP A 434 18.18 15.91 -15.61
N ASN A 435 17.06 15.63 -14.94
CA ASN A 435 15.77 16.29 -15.13
C ASN A 435 15.28 17.09 -13.90
N ASP A 436 16.21 17.74 -13.19
CA ASP A 436 15.92 18.60 -12.03
C ASP A 436 15.14 17.88 -10.90
N TYR A 437 15.44 16.59 -10.71
CA TYR A 437 14.82 15.73 -9.71
C TYR A 437 13.31 15.51 -9.93
N ALA A 438 12.90 15.42 -11.20
CA ALA A 438 11.57 15.00 -11.60
C ALA A 438 11.60 13.75 -12.48
N HIS A 439 10.63 12.86 -12.29
CA HIS A 439 10.40 11.76 -13.22
C HIS A 439 9.81 12.33 -14.50
N THR A 440 10.51 12.16 -15.63
CA THR A 440 10.22 12.92 -16.84
C THR A 440 9.69 12.04 -17.95
N ASP A 441 8.53 12.40 -18.49
CA ASP A 441 7.85 11.65 -19.54
C ASP A 441 8.47 11.85 -20.95
N ALA A 442 7.87 11.21 -21.95
CA ALA A 442 8.34 11.28 -23.34
C ALA A 442 8.28 12.69 -23.97
N GLY A 443 7.53 13.62 -23.38
CA GLY A 443 7.48 15.02 -23.80
C GLY A 443 8.58 15.87 -23.16
N GLY A 444 9.37 15.27 -22.29
CA GLY A 444 10.39 15.97 -21.51
C GLY A 444 9.78 16.87 -20.44
N GLN A 445 8.56 16.58 -19.98
CA GLN A 445 7.92 17.25 -18.85
C GLN A 445 7.83 16.30 -17.64
N PRO A 446 7.83 16.82 -16.41
CA PRO A 446 7.57 16.02 -15.23
C PRO A 446 6.19 15.33 -15.27
N THR A 447 6.10 14.10 -14.77
CA THR A 447 4.79 13.47 -14.50
C THR A 447 3.97 14.29 -13.50
N SER A 448 2.69 13.97 -13.34
CA SER A 448 1.79 14.75 -12.49
C SER A 448 2.29 14.83 -11.03
N TRP A 449 2.75 13.71 -10.48
CA TRP A 449 3.01 13.57 -9.04
C TRP A 449 4.48 13.31 -8.67
N ALA A 450 5.31 12.82 -9.60
CA ALA A 450 6.71 12.54 -9.31
C ALA A 450 7.64 13.75 -9.55
N ARG A 451 7.26 14.89 -8.94
CA ARG A 451 7.96 16.17 -9.03
C ARG A 451 8.73 16.46 -7.75
N MET A 452 9.92 15.92 -7.61
CA MET A 452 10.69 16.03 -6.37
C MET A 452 11.64 17.26 -6.38
N THR A 453 11.20 18.33 -7.05
CA THR A 453 11.97 19.54 -7.31
C THR A 453 11.79 20.56 -6.16
N ARG A 454 12.75 21.47 -6.01
CA ARG A 454 12.65 22.56 -5.04
C ARG A 454 11.48 23.50 -5.36
N GLU A 455 11.20 23.72 -6.64
CA GLU A 455 10.04 24.49 -7.10
C GLU A 455 8.75 23.86 -6.58
N TYR A 456 8.57 22.55 -6.78
CA TYR A 456 7.33 21.90 -6.39
C TYR A 456 7.03 22.03 -4.88
N TYR A 457 8.03 21.77 -4.03
CA TYR A 457 7.83 21.78 -2.57
C TYR A 457 7.86 23.17 -1.92
N LEU A 458 8.23 24.21 -2.66
CA LEU A 458 8.11 25.60 -2.22
C LEU A 458 6.77 26.21 -2.62
N ASN A 459 6.00 25.60 -3.51
CA ASN A 459 4.79 26.23 -4.04
C ASN A 459 3.69 26.29 -2.97
N ARG A 460 3.33 27.51 -2.59
CA ARG A 460 2.32 27.82 -1.57
C ARG A 460 0.95 27.21 -1.87
N ASP A 461 0.55 27.20 -3.14
CA ASP A 461 -0.84 26.92 -3.53
C ASP A 461 -1.06 25.45 -3.89
N CYS A 462 -0.02 24.61 -3.93
CA CYS A 462 -0.09 23.21 -4.35
C CYS A 462 -0.04 22.23 -3.17
N GLU A 463 -0.45 20.98 -3.43
CA GLU A 463 -0.42 19.86 -2.47
C GLU A 463 1.01 19.45 -2.07
N GLY A 464 2.03 19.88 -2.83
CA GLY A 464 3.44 19.59 -2.54
C GLY A 464 3.93 20.09 -1.17
N TYR A 465 3.32 21.10 -0.56
CA TYR A 465 3.81 21.63 0.73
C TYR A 465 3.75 20.58 1.86
N GLU A 466 2.59 19.95 2.07
CA GLU A 466 2.43 18.88 3.07
C GLU A 466 3.12 17.57 2.66
N ASP A 467 3.19 17.27 1.36
CA ASP A 467 3.78 16.04 0.82
C ASP A 467 5.31 16.08 0.72
N GLY A 468 5.90 17.28 0.79
CA GLY A 468 7.35 17.50 0.67
C GLY A 468 8.22 16.57 1.50
N PRO A 469 7.92 16.35 2.80
CA PRO A 469 8.64 15.39 3.64
C PRO A 469 8.62 13.96 3.09
N LEU A 470 7.49 13.45 2.57
CA LEU A 470 7.43 12.11 1.97
C LEU A 470 8.16 12.08 0.62
N GLY A 471 7.79 12.98 -0.29
CA GLY A 471 8.31 12.96 -1.65
C GLY A 471 9.83 13.15 -1.69
N THR A 472 10.39 14.06 -0.88
CA THR A 472 11.85 14.19 -0.81
C THR A 472 12.54 12.98 -0.16
N MET A 473 11.88 12.28 0.77
CA MET A 473 12.39 11.02 1.32
C MET A 473 12.41 9.90 0.27
N ILE A 474 11.44 9.84 -0.63
CA ILE A 474 11.45 8.91 -1.79
C ILE A 474 12.63 9.22 -2.72
N LEU A 475 12.94 10.50 -2.98
CA LEU A 475 14.12 10.88 -3.76
C LEU A 475 15.43 10.49 -3.08
N LEU A 476 15.52 10.66 -1.76
CA LEU A 476 16.68 10.23 -0.98
C LEU A 476 16.83 8.70 -1.01
N GLN A 477 15.73 7.96 -0.92
CA GLN A 477 15.70 6.50 -1.07
C GLN A 477 16.26 6.07 -2.42
N LEU A 478 15.84 6.70 -3.52
CA LEU A 478 16.35 6.42 -4.86
C LEU A 478 17.88 6.47 -4.91
N PHE A 479 18.47 7.59 -4.52
CA PHE A 479 19.92 7.75 -4.63
C PHE A 479 20.69 6.84 -3.68
N LYS A 480 20.15 6.58 -2.48
CA LYS A 480 20.74 5.64 -1.52
C LYS A 480 20.75 4.21 -2.07
N VAL A 481 19.62 3.75 -2.60
CA VAL A 481 19.48 2.42 -3.20
C VAL A 481 20.34 2.32 -4.46
N ALA A 482 20.32 3.33 -5.33
CA ALA A 482 21.14 3.36 -6.55
C ALA A 482 22.63 3.25 -6.21
N HIS A 483 23.12 3.98 -5.19
CA HIS A 483 24.49 3.81 -4.72
C HIS A 483 24.76 2.38 -4.24
N HIS A 484 23.88 1.83 -3.40
CA HIS A 484 24.01 0.48 -2.86
C HIS A 484 24.12 -0.60 -3.94
N VAL A 485 23.22 -0.59 -4.93
CA VAL A 485 23.16 -1.66 -5.95
C VAL A 485 24.18 -1.49 -7.08
N THR A 486 24.60 -0.26 -7.38
CA THR A 486 25.55 0.02 -8.49
C THR A 486 27.00 0.18 -8.02
N GLY A 487 27.23 0.57 -6.76
CA GLY A 487 28.53 1.03 -6.27
C GLY A 487 29.00 2.36 -6.87
N ASN A 488 28.13 3.10 -7.59
CA ASN A 488 28.50 4.36 -8.22
C ASN A 488 28.49 5.52 -7.20
N GLU A 489 29.67 6.08 -6.96
CA GLU A 489 29.90 7.21 -6.04
C GLU A 489 29.17 8.50 -6.44
N ARG A 490 28.70 8.63 -7.69
CA ARG A 490 27.85 9.78 -8.08
C ARG A 490 26.58 9.82 -7.23
N TRP A 491 25.98 8.67 -6.95
CA TRP A 491 24.68 8.61 -6.27
C TRP A 491 24.79 8.90 -4.78
N ASP A 492 25.87 8.51 -4.10
CA ASP A 492 26.12 8.95 -2.71
C ASP A 492 26.32 10.48 -2.64
N LYS A 493 27.00 11.08 -3.62
CA LYS A 493 27.17 12.54 -3.68
C LYS A 493 25.84 13.27 -3.88
N GLU A 494 25.00 12.81 -4.80
CA GLU A 494 23.66 13.40 -4.99
C GLU A 494 22.79 13.21 -3.73
N TYR A 495 22.80 12.01 -3.15
CA TYR A 495 22.13 11.71 -1.88
C TYR A 495 22.55 12.69 -0.77
N ARG A 496 23.85 12.83 -0.52
CA ARG A 496 24.38 13.71 0.54
C ARG A 496 24.11 15.18 0.27
N LYS A 497 24.26 15.62 -0.99
CA LYS A 497 23.94 16.99 -1.41
C LYS A 497 22.49 17.33 -1.06
N LEU A 498 21.55 16.51 -1.51
CA LEU A 498 20.12 16.75 -1.26
C LEU A 498 19.75 16.64 0.21
N ALA A 499 20.34 15.68 0.93
CA ALA A 499 20.04 15.46 2.34
C ALA A 499 20.54 16.59 3.25
N LEU A 500 21.73 17.15 2.98
CA LEU A 500 22.47 17.96 3.95
C LEU A 500 22.78 19.40 3.51
N GLU A 501 22.91 19.68 2.21
CA GLU A 501 23.39 20.97 1.73
C GLU A 501 22.26 21.97 1.48
N GLU A 502 22.52 23.25 1.72
CA GLU A 502 21.65 24.33 1.22
C GLU A 502 21.71 24.36 -0.32
N PRO A 503 20.59 24.61 -1.01
CA PRO A 503 19.28 24.98 -0.45
C PRO A 503 18.39 23.79 -0.07
N TYR A 504 18.80 22.53 -0.28
CA TYR A 504 17.89 21.38 -0.23
C TYR A 504 17.53 20.94 1.20
N ARG A 505 18.53 20.44 1.95
CA ARG A 505 18.38 19.96 3.34
C ARG A 505 17.19 19.02 3.56
N TYR A 506 16.95 18.10 2.62
CA TYR A 506 15.76 17.24 2.64
C TYR A 506 15.68 16.29 3.84
N ALA A 507 16.82 15.95 4.48
CA ALA A 507 16.79 15.19 5.72
C ALA A 507 16.24 16.00 6.91
N ASP A 508 16.37 17.34 6.88
CA ASP A 508 15.69 18.21 7.85
C ASP A 508 14.19 18.32 7.54
N LEU A 509 13.83 18.46 6.26
CA LEU A 509 12.44 18.52 5.81
C LEU A 509 11.63 17.28 6.23
N ALA A 510 12.23 16.09 6.20
CA ALA A 510 11.62 14.85 6.67
C ALA A 510 11.06 14.94 8.11
N CYS A 511 11.61 15.84 8.93
CA CYS A 511 11.20 16.08 10.32
C CYS A 511 9.98 17.01 10.47
N GLU A 512 9.34 17.45 9.39
CA GLU A 512 8.30 18.50 9.42
C GLU A 512 6.90 18.02 9.02
N HIS A 513 6.72 16.73 8.69
CA HIS A 513 5.47 16.20 8.14
C HIS A 513 4.22 16.57 8.95
N TYR A 514 4.20 16.23 10.25
CA TYR A 514 3.02 16.42 11.08
C TYR A 514 2.70 17.92 11.28
N GLU A 515 3.73 18.72 11.58
CA GLU A 515 3.60 20.17 11.77
C GLU A 515 3.16 20.89 10.50
N ARG A 516 3.47 20.38 9.30
CA ARG A 516 2.98 20.95 8.04
C ARG A 516 1.47 20.83 7.90
N TYR A 517 0.88 19.70 8.32
CA TYR A 517 -0.58 19.59 8.41
C TYR A 517 -1.18 20.57 9.42
N GLU A 518 -0.56 20.71 10.61
CA GLU A 518 -1.00 21.70 11.60
C GLU A 518 -0.97 23.13 11.03
N ASN A 519 0.11 23.50 10.36
CA ASN A 519 0.28 24.82 9.75
C ASN A 519 -0.74 25.06 8.64
N LYS A 520 -0.99 24.06 7.77
CA LYS A 520 -2.00 24.17 6.70
C LYS A 520 -3.41 24.38 7.26
N ILE A 521 -3.75 23.68 8.35
CA ILE A 521 -5.04 23.85 9.03
C ILE A 521 -5.15 25.25 9.65
N LYS A 522 -4.10 25.75 10.31
CA LYS A 522 -4.05 27.11 10.87
C LYS A 522 -4.23 28.17 9.78
N GLU A 523 -3.54 28.03 8.66
CA GLU A 523 -3.67 28.94 7.52
C GLU A 523 -5.09 28.93 6.97
N PHE A 524 -5.66 27.74 6.73
CA PHE A 524 -7.02 27.59 6.21
C PHE A 524 -8.10 28.19 7.12
N LEU A 525 -7.92 28.08 8.44
CA LEU A 525 -8.84 28.64 9.44
C LEU A 525 -8.53 30.10 9.79
N HIS A 526 -7.43 30.66 9.27
CA HIS A 526 -6.92 31.97 9.63
C HIS A 526 -6.75 32.17 11.15
N ASN A 527 -6.19 31.15 11.83
CA ASN A 527 -6.02 31.17 13.29
C ASN A 527 -4.73 30.48 13.73
N GLU A 528 -3.68 31.27 13.95
CA GLU A 528 -2.35 30.82 14.39
C GLU A 528 -2.29 30.38 15.86
N ASP A 529 -3.26 30.82 16.67
CA ASP A 529 -3.28 30.59 18.12
C ASP A 529 -3.82 29.19 18.50
N LEU A 530 -4.21 28.38 17.52
CA LEU A 530 -4.66 27.00 17.75
C LEU A 530 -3.52 26.15 18.32
N ASP A 531 -3.77 25.53 19.47
CA ASP A 531 -2.86 24.57 20.07
C ASP A 531 -2.92 23.20 19.39
N SER A 532 -1.88 22.39 19.59
CA SER A 532 -1.75 21.05 18.99
C SER A 532 -2.86 20.10 19.45
N GLU A 533 -3.41 20.27 20.67
CA GLU A 533 -4.50 19.43 21.16
C GLU A 533 -5.81 19.68 20.41
N THR A 534 -6.07 20.94 20.05
CA THR A 534 -7.21 21.35 19.23
C THR A 534 -7.04 20.91 17.78
N LEU A 535 -5.80 20.96 17.26
CA LEU A 535 -5.48 20.58 15.87
C LEU A 535 -5.48 19.06 15.66
N PHE A 536 -5.08 18.28 16.67
CA PHE A 536 -4.95 16.82 16.56
C PHE A 536 -6.16 16.13 15.91
N PRO A 537 -7.42 16.33 16.35
CA PRO A 537 -8.57 15.72 15.68
C PRO A 537 -8.81 16.22 14.25
N MET A 538 -8.35 17.43 13.92
CA MET A 538 -8.44 17.98 12.57
C MET A 538 -7.40 17.34 11.65
N VAL A 539 -6.18 17.12 12.14
CA VAL A 539 -5.13 16.38 11.42
C VAL A 539 -5.60 14.94 11.16
N VAL A 540 -6.15 14.25 12.16
CA VAL A 540 -6.73 12.90 11.98
C VAL A 540 -7.76 12.85 10.85
N LYS A 541 -8.57 13.91 10.69
CA LYS A 541 -9.61 14.00 9.64
C LYS A 541 -9.09 14.40 8.26
N THR A 542 -7.88 14.96 8.16
CA THR A 542 -7.37 15.59 6.92
C THR A 542 -6.11 14.94 6.35
N MET A 543 -5.35 14.19 7.16
CA MET A 543 -4.15 13.49 6.71
C MET A 543 -4.48 12.45 5.64
N ASN A 544 -3.63 12.35 4.63
CA ASN A 544 -3.74 11.30 3.63
C ASN A 544 -3.16 10.00 4.19
N TYR A 545 -4.04 9.02 4.41
CA TYR A 545 -3.63 7.74 5.00
C TYR A 545 -2.88 6.84 4.01
N SER A 546 -3.07 6.96 2.69
CA SER A 546 -2.27 6.16 1.75
C SER A 546 -0.77 6.46 1.87
N ASP A 547 -0.43 7.71 2.16
CA ASP A 547 0.94 8.21 2.24
C ASP A 547 1.68 7.67 3.46
N THR A 548 0.94 7.31 4.52
CA THR A 548 1.54 6.73 5.72
C THR A 548 2.16 5.37 5.41
N ARG A 549 1.54 4.56 4.55
CA ARG A 549 2.16 3.32 4.05
C ARG A 549 3.40 3.61 3.21
N MET A 550 3.33 4.62 2.34
CA MET A 550 4.45 4.95 1.46
C MET A 550 5.68 5.36 2.28
N ALA A 551 5.46 6.20 3.28
CA ALA A 551 6.46 6.58 4.26
C ALA A 551 7.04 5.35 4.98
N ALA A 552 6.21 4.39 5.44
CA ALA A 552 6.70 3.19 6.11
C ALA A 552 7.69 2.40 5.24
N ILE A 553 7.43 2.26 3.94
CA ILE A 553 8.34 1.57 2.99
C ILE A 553 9.67 2.32 2.83
N VAL A 554 9.61 3.65 2.73
CA VAL A 554 10.81 4.49 2.65
C VAL A 554 11.65 4.33 3.92
N TYR A 555 11.03 4.51 5.09
CA TYR A 555 11.73 4.41 6.37
C TYR A 555 12.29 3.01 6.63
N TYR A 556 11.59 1.95 6.20
CA TYR A 556 12.16 0.60 6.23
C TYR A 556 13.47 0.55 5.43
N THR A 557 13.43 0.96 4.16
CA THR A 557 14.62 0.96 3.27
C THR A 557 15.77 1.76 3.88
N MET A 558 15.47 2.98 4.36
CA MET A 558 16.47 3.85 4.98
C MET A 558 17.03 3.26 6.28
N SER A 559 16.21 2.59 7.10
CA SER A 559 16.68 1.88 8.31
C SER A 559 17.68 0.77 8.01
N GLN A 560 17.57 0.15 6.82
CA GLN A 560 18.42 -0.96 6.42
C GLN A 560 19.72 -0.53 5.72
N LEU A 561 19.75 0.69 5.16
CA LEU A 561 20.90 1.18 4.36
C LEU A 561 21.65 2.35 5.00
N GLU A 562 21.05 3.09 5.93
CA GLU A 562 21.70 4.27 6.51
C GLU A 562 22.64 3.92 7.67
N ASP A 563 23.90 4.32 7.54
CA ASP A 563 24.97 4.06 8.51
C ASP A 563 25.57 5.38 9.06
N ASP A 564 25.26 6.53 8.46
CA ASP A 564 25.66 7.84 8.96
C ASP A 564 24.79 8.22 10.17
N PRO A 565 25.37 8.35 11.38
CA PRO A 565 24.60 8.57 12.59
C PRO A 565 23.85 9.91 12.60
N ILE A 566 24.31 10.92 11.84
CA ILE A 566 23.64 12.21 11.75
C ILE A 566 22.37 12.08 10.90
N LEU A 567 22.46 11.38 9.77
CA LEU A 567 21.31 11.16 8.88
C LEU A 567 20.30 10.20 9.50
N LEU A 568 20.78 9.12 10.13
CA LEU A 568 19.92 8.16 10.82
C LEU A 568 19.10 8.83 11.92
N GLU A 569 19.69 9.73 12.70
CA GLU A 569 18.96 10.50 13.72
C GLU A 569 17.90 11.44 13.11
N LYS A 570 18.19 12.05 11.96
CA LYS A 570 17.17 12.85 11.25
C LYS A 570 16.02 11.98 10.77
N PHE A 571 16.29 10.80 10.21
CA PHE A 571 15.25 9.88 9.78
C PHE A 571 14.44 9.31 10.95
N ARG A 572 15.07 9.07 12.11
CA ARG A 572 14.36 8.72 13.35
C ARG A 572 13.38 9.82 13.78
N ARG A 573 13.82 11.07 13.77
CA ARG A 573 12.96 12.22 14.04
C ARG A 573 11.85 12.39 12.99
N GLY A 574 12.14 12.11 11.73
CA GLY A 574 11.12 12.05 10.67
C GLY A 574 10.06 10.98 10.96
N ALA A 575 10.49 9.75 11.29
CA ALA A 575 9.60 8.67 11.69
C ALA A 575 8.79 9.02 12.95
N ASP A 576 9.36 9.74 13.91
CA ASP A 576 8.63 10.23 15.09
C ASP A 576 7.48 11.16 14.73
N CYS A 577 7.60 11.97 13.67
CA CYS A 577 6.53 12.85 13.20
C CYS A 577 5.32 12.04 12.69
N TRP A 578 5.55 10.99 11.90
CA TRP A 578 4.48 10.06 11.51
C TRP A 578 3.90 9.31 12.70
N TRP A 579 4.77 8.87 13.61
CA TRP A 579 4.39 8.13 14.82
C TRP A 579 3.48 8.90 15.77
N ARG A 580 3.43 10.24 15.69
CA ARG A 580 2.50 11.06 16.50
C ARG A 580 1.05 10.63 16.35
N LEU A 581 0.65 10.23 15.14
CA LEU A 581 -0.70 9.75 14.84
C LEU A 581 -0.75 8.23 14.70
N GLU A 582 0.23 7.64 14.00
CA GLU A 582 0.24 6.19 13.70
C GLU A 582 0.25 5.30 14.95
N LYS A 583 0.80 5.79 16.07
CA LYS A 583 0.76 5.09 17.36
C LYS A 583 -0.65 4.79 17.87
N TYR A 584 -1.69 5.44 17.34
CA TYR A 584 -3.09 5.15 17.67
C TYR A 584 -3.74 4.18 16.68
N GLY A 585 -3.20 4.04 15.46
CA GLY A 585 -3.79 3.26 14.36
C GLY A 585 -3.74 1.76 14.55
N ARG A 586 -2.91 1.28 15.50
CA ARG A 586 -2.53 -0.13 15.61
C ARG A 586 -2.09 -0.67 14.24
N ASP A 587 -1.40 0.15 13.47
CA ASP A 587 -1.06 -0.17 12.09
C ASP A 587 0.04 -1.23 12.03
N ILE A 588 -0.12 -2.22 11.14
CA ILE A 588 0.79 -3.36 11.09
C ILE A 588 2.12 -2.97 10.42
N GLU A 589 2.09 -2.11 9.40
CA GLU A 589 3.28 -1.58 8.75
C GLU A 589 4.07 -0.66 9.69
N TRP A 590 3.45 0.33 10.31
CA TRP A 590 4.14 1.25 11.22
C TRP A 590 4.62 0.59 12.50
N SER A 591 3.88 -0.38 13.05
CA SER A 591 4.36 -1.16 14.21
C SER A 591 5.65 -1.91 13.89
N LEU A 592 5.81 -2.40 12.66
CA LEU A 592 7.06 -3.01 12.18
C LEU A 592 8.15 -1.95 12.00
N VAL A 593 7.90 -0.96 11.16
CA VAL A 593 8.94 -0.03 10.70
C VAL A 593 9.42 0.88 11.82
N TYR A 594 8.51 1.39 12.64
CA TYR A 594 8.88 2.22 13.78
C TYR A 594 9.75 1.46 14.77
N GLN A 595 9.49 0.16 14.99
CA GLN A 595 10.36 -0.66 15.82
C GLN A 595 11.73 -0.91 15.18
N LEU A 596 11.82 -1.08 13.85
CA LEU A 596 13.08 -1.27 13.14
C LEU A 596 13.94 0.00 13.03
N MET A 597 13.34 1.19 13.07
CA MET A 597 14.09 2.46 13.16
C MET A 597 14.90 2.56 14.47
N TYR A 598 14.50 1.83 15.49
CA TYR A 598 15.13 1.79 16.82
C TYR A 598 15.44 0.35 17.24
N PRO A 599 16.40 -0.32 16.56
CA PRO A 599 16.63 -1.75 16.73
C PRO A 599 17.14 -2.14 18.13
N ASP A 600 17.70 -1.18 18.87
CA ASP A 600 18.26 -1.35 20.21
C ASP A 600 17.30 -0.99 21.35
N GLU A 601 16.10 -0.49 21.04
CA GLU A 601 15.14 0.00 22.03
C GLU A 601 13.76 -0.66 21.84
N GLU A 602 13.00 -0.85 22.90
CA GLU A 602 11.59 -1.24 22.78
C GLU A 602 10.73 0.01 22.57
N LYS A 603 9.92 0.02 21.51
CA LYS A 603 8.98 1.11 21.20
C LYS A 603 7.55 0.67 21.50
N TYR A 604 6.69 1.66 21.79
CA TYR A 604 5.34 1.44 22.29
C TYR A 604 4.32 2.28 21.52
N ASP A 605 3.12 1.72 21.33
CA ASP A 605 1.96 2.44 20.83
C ASP A 605 1.40 3.44 21.86
N ALA A 606 0.33 4.16 21.51
CA ALA A 606 -0.30 5.13 22.42
C ALA A 606 -0.88 4.51 23.70
N PHE A 607 -1.05 3.19 23.73
CA PHE A 607 -1.71 2.44 24.80
C PHE A 607 -0.69 1.69 25.67
N GLY A 608 0.62 1.90 25.44
CA GLY A 608 1.70 1.29 26.20
C GLY A 608 1.99 -0.16 25.80
N ARG A 609 1.53 -0.62 24.64
CA ARG A 609 1.82 -1.95 24.11
C ARG A 609 3.08 -1.91 23.24
N PRO A 610 4.02 -2.86 23.37
CA PRO A 610 5.20 -2.90 22.51
C PRO A 610 4.82 -3.02 21.03
N CYS A 611 5.46 -2.25 20.15
CA CYS A 611 5.20 -2.23 18.71
C CYS A 611 5.29 -3.64 18.09
N LYS A 612 6.32 -4.42 18.44
CA LYS A 612 6.46 -5.82 18.01
C LYS A 612 5.28 -6.73 18.42
N ASP A 613 4.64 -6.43 19.55
CA ASP A 613 3.50 -7.20 20.06
C ASP A 613 2.19 -6.73 19.39
N VAL A 614 2.08 -5.45 19.01
CA VAL A 614 0.98 -4.93 18.16
C VAL A 614 1.06 -5.54 16.77
N LEU A 615 2.25 -5.56 16.16
CA LEU A 615 2.53 -6.24 14.88
C LEU A 615 2.11 -7.72 14.94
N ALA A 616 2.55 -8.45 15.96
CA ALA A 616 2.19 -9.85 16.15
C ALA A 616 0.67 -10.05 16.30
N TRP A 617 0.01 -9.18 17.07
CA TRP A 617 -1.43 -9.22 17.27
C TRP A 617 -2.21 -8.90 15.99
N GLN A 618 -1.85 -7.87 15.24
CA GLN A 618 -2.50 -7.57 13.96
C GLN A 618 -2.28 -8.69 12.92
N ALA A 619 -1.09 -9.28 12.88
CA ALA A 619 -0.84 -10.42 11.99
C ALA A 619 -1.74 -11.62 12.34
N LEU A 620 -2.03 -11.85 13.63
CA LEU A 620 -3.01 -12.84 14.09
C LEU A 620 -4.45 -12.43 13.72
N ARG A 621 -4.79 -11.15 13.85
CA ARG A 621 -6.10 -10.58 13.53
C ARG A 621 -6.32 -10.25 12.06
N TYR A 622 -5.35 -10.49 11.19
CA TYR A 622 -5.56 -10.36 9.75
C TYR A 622 -6.64 -11.35 9.28
N PRO A 623 -7.62 -10.95 8.46
CA PRO A 623 -8.70 -11.84 8.05
C PRO A 623 -8.16 -13.06 7.27
N VAL A 624 -8.77 -14.23 7.49
CA VAL A 624 -8.42 -15.45 6.76
C VAL A 624 -8.82 -15.33 5.29
N SER A 625 -9.97 -14.71 5.03
CA SER A 625 -10.47 -14.38 3.70
C SER A 625 -9.91 -13.02 3.26
N SER A 626 -9.29 -12.95 2.09
CA SER A 626 -8.81 -11.69 1.47
C SER A 626 -9.90 -10.92 0.71
N ARG A 627 -11.16 -11.34 0.84
CA ARG A 627 -12.28 -10.72 0.15
C ARG A 627 -12.42 -9.23 0.49
N GLU A 628 -12.68 -8.42 -0.52
CA GLU A 628 -13.09 -7.04 -0.38
C GLU A 628 -14.52 -6.99 0.16
N ILE A 629 -14.70 -6.43 1.35
CA ILE A 629 -16.00 -6.42 2.02
C ILE A 629 -16.26 -5.05 2.59
N PHE A 630 -17.43 -4.46 2.32
CA PHE A 630 -17.82 -3.24 3.00
C PHE A 630 -18.26 -3.51 4.44
N ILE A 631 -17.58 -2.93 5.43
CA ILE A 631 -18.00 -2.96 6.83
C ILE A 631 -18.36 -1.53 7.28
N ASP A 632 -19.57 -1.39 7.82
CA ASP A 632 -20.01 -0.20 8.54
C ASP A 632 -19.86 -0.40 10.04
N ASN A 633 -19.00 0.40 10.67
CA ASN A 633 -18.73 0.42 12.10
C ASN A 633 -19.35 1.65 12.81
N THR A 634 -20.16 2.47 12.13
CA THR A 634 -20.70 3.74 12.67
C THR A 634 -21.63 3.55 13.86
N THR A 635 -22.33 2.42 13.93
CA THR A 635 -23.30 2.11 15.00
C THR A 635 -22.71 1.23 16.10
N ARG A 636 -21.40 1.01 16.10
CA ARG A 636 -20.76 0.15 17.10
C ARG A 636 -20.96 0.69 18.53
N PRO A 637 -21.37 -0.15 19.49
CA PRO A 637 -21.59 0.29 20.87
C PRO A 637 -20.29 0.63 21.62
N ASP A 638 -19.12 0.15 21.21
CA ASP A 638 -17.83 0.42 21.85
C ASP A 638 -17.10 1.68 21.33
N ALA A 639 -17.52 2.24 20.19
CA ALA A 639 -16.90 3.40 19.55
C ALA A 639 -17.89 4.52 19.28
N ARG A 640 -17.41 5.76 19.22
CA ARG A 640 -18.18 6.93 18.79
C ARG A 640 -17.75 7.30 17.38
N GLU A 641 -18.70 7.43 16.47
CA GLU A 641 -18.45 7.97 15.13
C GLU A 641 -18.64 9.48 15.13
N GLU A 642 -17.73 10.20 14.48
CA GLU A 642 -17.78 11.65 14.27
C GLU A 642 -17.04 12.01 12.97
N ASP A 643 -17.74 12.63 12.03
CA ASP A 643 -17.25 13.06 10.71
C ASP A 643 -16.55 11.94 9.92
N GLY A 644 -17.12 10.74 9.92
CA GLY A 644 -16.59 9.57 9.22
C GLY A 644 -15.48 8.83 9.96
N MET A 645 -15.03 9.34 11.12
CA MET A 645 -13.96 8.75 11.92
C MET A 645 -14.48 8.10 13.20
N LEU A 646 -13.82 7.05 13.66
CA LEU A 646 -14.07 6.38 14.93
C LEU A 646 -13.21 6.97 16.04
N TRP A 647 -13.82 7.15 17.21
CA TRP A 647 -13.22 7.71 18.41
C TRP A 647 -13.57 6.86 19.62
N TYR A 648 -12.67 6.82 20.62
CA TYR A 648 -13.00 6.25 21.92
C TYR A 648 -14.14 7.04 22.58
N LYS A 649 -15.02 6.33 23.30
CA LYS A 649 -16.08 6.94 24.10
C LYS A 649 -15.53 7.48 25.42
N ASN A 650 -16.18 8.53 25.93
CA ASN A 650 -16.00 9.03 27.30
C ASN A 650 -14.54 9.41 27.67
N THR A 651 -13.74 9.81 26.68
CA THR A 651 -12.41 10.35 26.91
C THR A 651 -12.49 11.87 27.12
N GLU A 652 -11.63 12.41 28.00
CA GLU A 652 -11.55 13.86 28.22
C GLU A 652 -11.11 14.61 26.95
N LYS A 653 -10.25 13.97 26.14
CA LYS A 653 -9.76 14.46 24.85
C LYS A 653 -10.10 13.48 23.73
N PRO A 654 -10.28 13.93 22.48
CA PRO A 654 -10.52 13.02 21.35
C PRO A 654 -9.33 12.07 21.15
N ILE A 655 -9.58 10.76 21.28
CA ILE A 655 -8.61 9.71 20.96
C ILE A 655 -9.19 8.88 19.81
N PRO A 656 -8.53 8.79 18.64
CA PRO A 656 -9.04 8.03 17.52
C PRO A 656 -9.02 6.53 17.85
N TYR A 657 -9.98 5.80 17.28
CA TYR A 657 -10.24 4.40 17.60
C TYR A 657 -10.00 3.53 16.36
N ALA A 658 -9.00 2.65 16.44
CA ALA A 658 -8.74 1.66 15.40
C ALA A 658 -9.26 0.27 15.82
N VAL A 659 -10.09 -0.32 14.95
CA VAL A 659 -10.56 -1.71 15.09
C VAL A 659 -9.48 -2.71 14.68
N ALA A 660 -9.61 -3.95 15.13
CA ALA A 660 -8.76 -5.06 14.67
C ALA A 660 -8.92 -5.30 13.15
N MET A 661 -7.89 -5.83 12.49
CA MET A 661 -7.90 -6.06 11.03
C MET A 661 -9.05 -6.92 10.51
N ASP A 662 -9.52 -7.92 11.28
CA ASP A 662 -10.67 -8.78 10.95
C ASP A 662 -12.02 -8.17 11.33
N GLU A 663 -12.04 -6.92 11.79
CA GLU A 663 -13.25 -6.13 12.12
C GLU A 663 -13.40 -4.90 11.21
N ARG A 664 -12.55 -4.78 10.18
CA ARG A 664 -12.57 -3.72 9.18
C ARG A 664 -12.74 -4.27 7.76
N GLY A 665 -13.36 -3.45 6.91
CA GLY A 665 -13.65 -3.80 5.51
C GLY A 665 -12.48 -3.62 4.55
N GLY A 666 -11.45 -2.89 4.97
CA GLY A 666 -10.17 -2.79 4.29
C GLY A 666 -9.04 -3.22 5.20
N THR A 667 -8.10 -4.01 4.71
CA THR A 667 -6.89 -4.36 5.46
C THR A 667 -5.81 -3.27 5.37
N GLY A 668 -6.09 -2.17 4.67
CA GLY A 668 -5.15 -1.09 4.41
C GLY A 668 -5.11 0.04 5.45
N THR A 669 -4.85 1.27 4.97
CA THR A 669 -4.43 2.43 5.78
C THR A 669 -5.57 3.20 6.44
N ASP A 670 -6.82 2.82 6.22
CA ASP A 670 -8.00 3.57 6.68
C ASP A 670 -8.37 3.29 8.14
N PHE A 671 -7.39 3.16 9.04
CA PHE A 671 -7.57 2.53 10.36
C PHE A 671 -8.66 3.13 11.24
N PHE A 672 -8.90 4.45 11.12
CA PHE A 672 -9.90 5.18 11.90
C PHE A 672 -11.22 5.40 11.18
N HIS A 673 -11.30 5.12 9.88
CA HIS A 673 -12.54 5.35 9.13
C HIS A 673 -13.64 4.42 9.63
N ALA A 674 -14.81 4.97 9.87
CA ALA A 674 -15.95 4.23 10.40
C ALA A 674 -16.63 3.34 9.34
N ARG A 675 -16.41 3.62 8.05
CA ARG A 675 -16.89 2.83 6.92
C ARG A 675 -15.70 2.48 6.04
N GLN A 676 -15.51 1.21 5.77
CA GLN A 676 -14.34 0.72 5.04
C GLN A 676 -14.73 -0.39 4.06
N GLY A 677 -13.96 -0.54 2.99
CA GLY A 677 -14.17 -1.55 1.96
C GLY A 677 -15.15 -1.13 0.86
N ARG A 678 -15.47 -2.08 -0.01
CA ARG A 678 -16.18 -1.83 -1.28
C ARG A 678 -17.68 -2.07 -1.16
N TRP A 679 -18.49 -1.04 -1.42
CA TRP A 679 -19.96 -1.06 -1.26
C TRP A 679 -20.73 -1.79 -2.38
N ASP A 680 -20.09 -2.12 -3.50
CA ASP A 680 -20.81 -2.73 -4.62
C ASP A 680 -21.10 -4.23 -4.39
N ASN A 681 -22.01 -4.78 -5.21
CA ASN A 681 -22.39 -6.19 -5.14
C ASN A 681 -21.37 -7.12 -5.85
N SER A 682 -20.20 -6.62 -6.23
CA SER A 682 -19.17 -7.45 -6.85
C SER A 682 -18.44 -8.28 -5.78
N ILE A 683 -18.00 -9.48 -6.14
CA ILE A 683 -17.19 -10.30 -5.26
C ILE A 683 -15.73 -10.05 -5.65
N GLY A 684 -15.07 -9.16 -4.91
CA GLY A 684 -13.66 -8.81 -5.11
C GLY A 684 -12.74 -9.49 -4.10
N VAL A 685 -11.46 -9.67 -4.46
CA VAL A 685 -10.38 -10.08 -3.55
C VAL A 685 -9.22 -9.11 -3.67
N ASN A 686 -8.71 -8.66 -2.51
CA ASN A 686 -7.53 -7.82 -2.43
C ASN A 686 -6.26 -8.66 -2.56
N GLY A 687 -5.20 -8.07 -3.11
CA GLY A 687 -3.84 -8.54 -2.87
C GLY A 687 -3.49 -8.56 -1.38
N SER A 688 -2.77 -9.58 -0.93
CA SER A 688 -2.60 -9.85 0.51
C SER A 688 -1.34 -9.23 1.12
N TYR A 689 -0.87 -8.12 0.53
CA TYR A 689 0.38 -7.46 0.91
C TYR A 689 0.42 -6.99 2.38
N ASN A 690 -0.72 -6.58 2.96
CA ASN A 690 -0.81 -6.12 4.35
C ASN A 690 -0.55 -7.22 5.40
N LEU A 691 -0.50 -8.49 5.01
CA LEU A 691 0.00 -9.57 5.87
C LEU A 691 1.37 -10.05 5.42
N ILE A 692 1.51 -10.37 4.12
CA ILE A 692 2.70 -11.01 3.56
C ILE A 692 3.94 -10.14 3.83
N MET A 693 3.87 -8.84 3.54
CA MET A 693 4.97 -7.91 3.73
C MET A 693 5.39 -7.82 5.22
N PRO A 694 4.54 -7.34 6.15
CA PRO A 694 4.98 -7.08 7.51
C PRO A 694 5.34 -8.35 8.28
N TYR A 695 4.67 -9.48 8.01
CA TYR A 695 4.99 -10.75 8.67
C TYR A 695 6.39 -11.25 8.29
N TRP A 696 6.69 -11.34 6.99
CA TRP A 696 7.95 -11.90 6.55
C TRP A 696 9.13 -10.95 6.76
N ILE A 697 8.94 -9.64 6.62
CA ILE A 697 9.96 -8.66 7.01
C ILE A 697 10.21 -8.73 8.52
N GLY A 698 9.15 -8.76 9.34
CA GLY A 698 9.28 -8.88 10.79
C GLY A 698 10.04 -10.15 11.21
N ARG A 699 9.81 -11.28 10.53
CA ARG A 699 10.59 -12.50 10.74
C ARG A 699 12.02 -12.38 10.23
N TYR A 700 12.22 -11.80 9.06
CA TYR A 700 13.54 -11.62 8.46
C TYR A 700 14.42 -10.76 9.37
N ASN A 701 13.92 -9.64 9.89
CA ASN A 701 14.66 -8.73 10.77
C ASN A 701 14.67 -9.14 12.26
N GLY A 702 14.26 -10.37 12.60
CA GLY A 702 14.34 -10.88 13.97
C GLY A 702 13.32 -10.29 14.96
N LEU A 703 12.28 -9.63 14.47
CA LEU A 703 11.22 -9.00 15.28
C LEU A 703 10.12 -10.00 15.67
N LEU A 704 9.84 -10.97 14.80
CA LEU A 704 8.84 -12.01 14.98
C LEU A 704 9.46 -13.40 14.98
N LYS A 705 8.95 -14.27 15.86
CA LYS A 705 9.32 -15.68 15.88
C LYS A 705 8.09 -16.56 15.98
N GLU A 706 7.86 -17.40 14.98
CA GLU A 706 6.80 -18.41 14.99
C GLU A 706 7.23 -19.62 15.84
N GLU A 707 6.52 -19.89 16.93
CA GLU A 707 6.83 -20.98 17.87
C GLU A 707 6.01 -22.26 17.63
N SER A 708 4.89 -22.17 16.90
CA SER A 708 4.03 -23.31 16.64
C SER A 708 3.56 -23.35 15.19
N ALA A 709 3.65 -24.52 14.57
CA ALA A 709 2.91 -24.80 13.35
C ALA A 709 1.42 -24.99 13.67
N GLY A 710 0.55 -24.63 12.73
CA GLY A 710 -0.88 -24.86 12.89
C GLY A 710 -1.66 -24.33 11.70
N GLY A 711 -2.71 -25.05 11.32
CA GLY A 711 -3.59 -24.73 10.23
C GLY A 711 -3.92 -25.95 9.38
N ASP A 712 -5.20 -26.10 9.06
CA ASP A 712 -5.74 -27.20 8.25
C ASP A 712 -6.50 -26.71 7.03
N ILE A 713 -6.75 -25.39 6.92
CA ILE A 713 -7.35 -24.77 5.73
C ILE A 713 -6.43 -24.98 4.54
N THR A 714 -6.99 -25.53 3.47
CA THR A 714 -6.27 -25.70 2.20
C THR A 714 -6.53 -24.51 1.27
N ALA A 715 -5.69 -24.35 0.25
CA ALA A 715 -5.89 -23.31 -0.76
C ALA A 715 -7.21 -23.49 -1.54
N ASP A 716 -7.63 -24.74 -1.79
CA ASP A 716 -8.88 -25.04 -2.49
C ASP A 716 -10.10 -24.70 -1.62
N GLU A 717 -10.01 -24.99 -0.32
CA GLU A 717 -11.03 -24.61 0.65
C GLU A 717 -11.12 -23.09 0.81
N LEU A 718 -9.99 -22.39 0.85
CA LEU A 718 -9.97 -20.93 0.91
C LEU A 718 -10.59 -20.31 -0.34
N GLU A 719 -10.31 -20.84 -1.53
CA GLU A 719 -10.94 -20.39 -2.77
C GLU A 719 -12.47 -20.60 -2.74
N GLU A 720 -12.95 -21.71 -2.19
CA GLU A 720 -14.38 -21.95 -1.97
C GLU A 720 -14.98 -20.93 -0.99
N ILE A 721 -14.29 -20.63 0.11
CA ILE A 721 -14.70 -19.60 1.08
C ILE A 721 -14.81 -18.23 0.39
N LEU A 722 -13.84 -17.84 -0.45
CA LEU A 722 -13.85 -16.57 -1.16
C LEU A 722 -15.05 -16.43 -2.13
N ARG A 723 -15.51 -17.54 -2.70
CA ARG A 723 -16.67 -17.60 -3.61
C ARG A 723 -18.03 -17.61 -2.90
N THR A 724 -18.10 -18.26 -1.74
CA THR A 724 -19.36 -18.56 -1.04
C THR A 724 -19.74 -17.53 0.00
N GLN A 725 -18.78 -16.71 0.45
CA GLN A 725 -19.04 -15.65 1.41
C GLN A 725 -20.00 -14.61 0.86
#